data_AF-A0A2E8CE55-F1
#
_entry.id   AF-A0A2E8CE55-F1
#
_cell.length_a   1.000
_cell.length_b   1.000
_cell.length_c   1.000
_cell.angle_alpha   90.00
_cell.angle_beta   90.00
_cell.angle_gamma   90.00
#
_symmetry.space_group_name_H-M   'P 1'
#
loop_
_entity.id
_entity.type
_entity.pdbx_description
1 polymer ?
#
loop_
_entity_poly.entity_id
_entity_poly.type
_entity_poly.pdbx_seq_one_letter_code
_entity_poly.pdbx_strand_id
1 'polypeptide(L)'
;MVVGKDSVMECLVKKVTRLFVFICVNSITFVFTLMTAGAAEQFASGTFTDSQFEAGAVIYAQLCASCHGQNAEGGVAAALTGPNFRRSYSSRDSDVESLLNVISDTMPPRQPDRLSEAENLAVLAFVLGSNGVLAGTEALKSQASYLSAIPLARGDQKLDISKNFIEGDDGSVPSGSGPSFTELLEADKNSVDWLYHNQNYRGTRYSALSQINRSNISDLVQVCAYQMGSMHTMQTGPIVSNGVMYVTNMTHTAAIDAATCERIWGYDWEARDRTVWGNNRGVAIKDGYVVRGTNDGYLLALDSFDGKLLWARQVADPWLGETFTMPPMIYEDLILIGPAGSENAISGWVGAFSLSDGSLVWKFETVPEAAAGGGPTWGNPENIPLGGGAVWTPLSLDYEMKELYVAVSNPAPDLPAYLRPGDNLYTNNIVALNPEDGKLIWHKSLVPNDDHDWDLTQVSPVLKSNLDNTKNDLVATVGKDGVLRAIDLESKSTIYETEITTRLNADVPVTREGVIACPGVFGGVLWNGPAYVPSEHLLVTPAIDYCARFSAARVIEHVPGRLYMGGDVAPMEDQSGWLTAVGAESGELRWKYHSPAPMVSGVTSTEGGLVVAGELTGNLLFLDASTGEVLRQIDTGAPLGGGVVSYSAMGKQYIAVSSGNAMMTFKTGHETSREGSIIVYSLPKQ
;
A
#
# COMPACT_ATOMS: atom_id res chain seq x y z
N MET A 1 -65.70 -40.50 7.13
CA MET A 1 -64.51 -41.29 7.52
C MET A 1 -63.58 -40.31 8.20
N VAL A 2 -63.40 -40.25 9.52
CA VAL A 2 -63.81 -41.15 10.63
C VAL A 2 -63.15 -42.53 10.60
N VAL A 3 -61.92 -42.58 11.15
CA VAL A 3 -61.44 -43.39 12.29
C VAL A 3 -60.47 -42.44 13.03
N GLY A 4 -60.34 -42.29 14.35
CA GLY A 4 -60.57 -43.19 15.49
C GLY A 4 -59.20 -43.52 16.12
N LYS A 5 -58.97 -43.51 17.43
CA LYS A 5 -59.87 -43.41 18.60
C LYS A 5 -59.06 -43.01 19.86
N ASP A 6 -59.75 -42.49 20.88
CA ASP A 6 -59.59 -42.68 22.36
C ASP A 6 -58.17 -42.63 23.02
N SER A 7 -57.94 -42.19 24.27
CA SER A 7 -58.68 -41.48 25.34
C SER A 7 -57.65 -41.24 26.50
N VAL A 8 -57.84 -40.59 27.67
CA VAL A 8 -58.94 -39.95 28.45
C VAL A 8 -58.32 -38.70 29.16
N MET A 9 -58.76 -38.01 30.23
CA MET A 9 -59.87 -38.09 31.21
C MET A 9 -60.20 -36.69 31.81
N GLU A 10 -61.47 -36.51 32.22
CA GLU A 10 -62.02 -35.98 33.49
C GLU A 10 -61.17 -35.17 34.52
N CYS A 11 -61.72 -34.26 35.37
CA CYS A 11 -63.05 -33.62 35.40
C CYS A 11 -63.13 -32.37 36.33
N LEU A 12 -63.74 -31.29 35.82
CA LEU A 12 -64.90 -30.56 36.39
C LEU A 12 -64.83 -29.71 37.70
N VAL A 13 -65.63 -28.61 37.69
CA VAL A 13 -66.27 -27.85 38.81
C VAL A 13 -65.67 -26.48 39.24
N LYS A 14 -66.25 -25.38 38.69
CA LYS A 14 -66.88 -24.16 39.31
C LYS A 14 -66.21 -23.51 40.55
N LYS A 15 -66.27 -22.19 40.84
CA LYS A 15 -66.77 -20.89 40.28
C LYS A 15 -66.40 -19.79 41.33
N VAL A 16 -66.19 -18.48 41.13
CA VAL A 16 -65.91 -17.50 40.03
C VAL A 16 -64.91 -16.46 40.65
N THR A 17 -64.50 -15.28 40.16
CA THR A 17 -65.15 -14.14 39.45
C THR A 17 -64.06 -13.18 38.92
N ARG A 18 -64.42 -12.28 37.99
CA ARG A 18 -63.72 -11.04 37.55
C ARG A 18 -62.62 -11.12 36.45
N LEU A 19 -63.13 -10.90 35.23
CA LEU A 19 -62.75 -9.84 34.28
C LEU A 19 -61.44 -9.91 33.43
N PHE A 20 -61.69 -9.79 32.11
CA PHE A 20 -60.85 -9.30 31.00
C PHE A 20 -59.55 -10.01 30.56
N VAL A 21 -59.70 -10.74 29.45
CA VAL A 21 -58.84 -10.73 28.23
C VAL A 21 -57.38 -11.20 28.36
N PHE A 22 -57.17 -12.42 27.86
CA PHE A 22 -55.92 -12.86 27.25
C PHE A 22 -55.68 -12.16 25.90
N ILE A 23 -54.42 -11.78 25.63
CA ILE A 23 -53.68 -12.29 24.45
C ILE A 23 -52.27 -12.67 24.96
N CYS A 24 -51.77 -13.86 24.60
CA CYS A 24 -50.40 -14.26 24.91
C CYS A 24 -49.42 -13.81 23.81
N VAL A 25 -48.23 -13.40 24.23
CA VAL A 25 -47.01 -13.44 23.42
C VAL A 25 -45.97 -14.21 24.23
N ASN A 26 -45.15 -15.03 23.56
CA ASN A 26 -44.22 -15.94 24.24
C ASN A 26 -43.03 -15.19 24.86
N SER A 27 -42.71 -15.53 26.10
CA SER A 27 -41.45 -15.14 26.75
C SER A 27 -40.47 -16.33 26.74
N ILE A 28 -39.53 -16.33 25.80
CA ILE A 28 -38.31 -17.13 25.91
C ILE A 28 -37.20 -16.19 26.37
N THR A 29 -36.75 -16.38 27.60
CA THR A 29 -35.78 -15.48 28.25
C THR A 29 -34.37 -15.71 27.74
N PHE A 30 -33.97 -14.98 26.70
CA PHE A 30 -32.54 -14.83 26.38
C PHE A 30 -31.88 -13.94 27.44
N VAL A 31 -30.94 -14.51 28.20
CA VAL A 31 -30.15 -13.76 29.18
C VAL A 31 -29.06 -12.99 28.43
N PHE A 32 -29.35 -11.73 28.11
CA PHE A 32 -28.33 -10.77 27.73
C PHE A 32 -27.48 -10.43 28.96
N THR A 33 -26.28 -10.98 29.04
CA THR A 33 -25.25 -10.47 29.96
C THR A 33 -24.76 -9.13 29.42
N LEU A 34 -25.18 -8.03 30.04
CA LEU A 34 -24.57 -6.73 29.79
C LEU A 34 -23.12 -6.77 30.27
N MET A 35 -22.16 -6.81 29.34
CA MET A 35 -20.85 -6.22 29.63
C MET A 35 -20.98 -4.72 29.44
N THR A 36 -21.04 -4.01 30.57
CA THR A 36 -21.17 -2.56 30.64
C THR A 36 -19.93 -1.88 30.07
N ALA A 37 -20.12 -0.78 29.34
CA ALA A 37 -19.03 0.16 29.04
C ALA A 37 -18.39 0.61 30.36
N GLY A 38 -17.11 0.24 30.56
CA GLY A 38 -16.41 0.38 31.84
C GLY A 38 -14.94 -0.03 31.77
N ALA A 39 -14.32 0.15 30.60
CA ALA A 39 -12.90 -0.10 30.32
C ALA A 39 -12.36 0.85 29.22
N ALA A 40 -13.00 2.01 29.06
CA ALA A 40 -12.71 3.01 28.02
C ALA A 40 -12.36 4.39 28.64
N GLU A 41 -11.92 4.38 29.89
CA GLU A 41 -11.19 5.47 30.52
C GLU A 41 -9.79 4.93 30.87
N GLN A 42 -8.78 5.83 30.88
CA GLN A 42 -7.43 5.58 31.42
C GLN A 42 -6.42 4.77 30.55
N PHE A 43 -6.12 5.25 29.33
CA PHE A 43 -4.81 4.98 28.67
C PHE A 43 -3.94 6.24 28.43
N ALA A 44 -4.49 7.45 28.61
CA ALA A 44 -3.76 8.71 28.47
C ALA A 44 -2.94 9.13 29.72
N SER A 45 -2.08 8.24 30.26
CA SER A 45 -1.19 8.56 31.40
C SER A 45 0.02 7.62 31.58
N GLY A 46 0.63 7.14 30.49
CA GLY A 46 1.90 6.39 30.51
C GLY A 46 1.84 4.98 31.13
N THR A 47 3.01 4.34 31.28
CA THR A 47 3.10 2.88 31.47
C THR A 47 3.85 2.41 32.73
N PHE A 48 4.91 3.11 33.14
CA PHE A 48 5.70 2.88 34.35
C PHE A 48 5.96 4.20 35.06
N THR A 49 6.18 4.23 36.37
CA THR A 49 6.57 5.50 37.05
C THR A 49 8.04 5.83 36.82
N ASP A 50 8.41 7.12 36.83
CA ASP A 50 9.82 7.56 36.78
C ASP A 50 10.67 6.86 37.86
N SER A 51 10.11 6.68 39.06
CA SER A 51 10.76 5.96 40.16
C SER A 51 11.03 4.48 39.86
N GLN A 52 10.23 3.85 38.99
CA GLN A 52 10.40 2.47 38.55
C GLN A 52 11.45 2.38 37.44
N PHE A 53 11.50 3.36 36.53
CA PHE A 53 12.55 3.51 35.52
C PHE A 53 13.93 3.72 36.16
N GLU A 54 14.06 4.68 37.10
CA GLU A 54 15.32 4.99 37.79
C GLU A 54 15.80 3.81 38.66
N ALA A 55 14.89 3.13 39.36
CA ALA A 55 15.23 1.89 40.07
C ALA A 55 15.75 0.81 39.10
N GLY A 56 15.09 0.67 37.95
CA GLY A 56 15.50 -0.22 36.86
C GLY A 56 16.89 0.09 36.33
N ALA A 57 17.21 1.36 36.09
CA ALA A 57 18.52 1.82 35.62
C ALA A 57 19.64 1.41 36.59
N VAL A 58 19.40 1.57 37.90
CA VAL A 58 20.37 1.18 38.95
C VAL A 58 20.58 -0.33 39.01
N ILE A 59 19.52 -1.14 38.88
CA ILE A 59 19.61 -2.61 38.86
C ILE A 59 20.32 -3.08 37.57
N TYR A 60 19.93 -2.51 36.44
CA TYR A 60 20.50 -2.78 35.11
C TYR A 60 22.01 -2.51 35.07
N ALA A 61 22.45 -1.35 35.56
CA ALA A 61 23.86 -0.96 35.61
C ALA A 61 24.71 -1.93 36.46
N GLN A 62 24.12 -2.53 37.51
CA GLN A 62 24.81 -3.47 38.39
C GLN A 62 24.86 -4.91 37.84
N LEU A 63 23.84 -5.35 37.10
CA LEU A 63 23.61 -6.78 36.83
C LEU A 63 23.53 -7.17 35.34
N CYS A 64 23.18 -6.22 34.46
CA CYS A 64 22.91 -6.49 33.04
C CYS A 64 23.93 -5.80 32.11
N ALA A 65 24.39 -4.61 32.49
CA ALA A 65 25.24 -3.75 31.66
C ALA A 65 26.63 -4.32 31.31
N SER A 66 27.09 -5.35 32.03
CA SER A 66 28.31 -6.09 31.72
C SER A 66 28.17 -7.03 30.51
N CYS A 67 26.94 -7.41 30.15
CA CYS A 67 26.61 -8.21 28.97
C CYS A 67 26.03 -7.35 27.85
N HIS A 68 25.11 -6.44 28.19
CA HIS A 68 24.26 -5.69 27.24
C HIS A 68 24.73 -4.25 26.98
N GLY A 69 25.87 -3.83 27.51
CA GLY A 69 26.39 -2.46 27.37
C GLY A 69 25.82 -1.49 28.42
N GLN A 70 26.51 -0.37 28.64
CA GLN A 70 26.16 0.60 29.69
C GLN A 70 24.89 1.39 29.38
N ASN A 71 24.57 1.57 28.10
CA ASN A 71 23.42 2.29 27.55
C ASN A 71 22.42 1.32 26.88
N ALA A 72 22.50 0.02 27.20
CA ALA A 72 21.76 -1.07 26.56
C ALA A 72 22.03 -1.25 25.04
N GLU A 73 23.13 -0.70 24.55
CA GLU A 73 23.52 -0.70 23.13
C GLU A 73 23.96 -2.08 22.59
N GLY A 74 24.10 -3.07 23.46
CA GLY A 74 24.57 -4.43 23.16
C GLY A 74 26.06 -4.64 23.48
N GLY A 75 26.53 -5.88 23.32
CA GLY A 75 27.92 -6.23 23.56
C GLY A 75 28.18 -7.73 23.49
N VAL A 76 28.32 -8.37 24.65
CA VAL A 76 28.44 -9.85 24.76
C VAL A 76 27.06 -10.52 24.61
N ALA A 77 25.99 -9.78 24.88
CA ALA A 77 24.61 -10.14 24.61
C ALA A 77 23.94 -9.09 23.69
N ALA A 78 22.72 -9.40 23.22
CA ALA A 78 21.96 -8.55 22.31
C ALA A 78 21.69 -7.14 22.88
N ALA A 79 21.52 -6.16 22.01
CA ALA A 79 21.08 -4.82 22.40
C ALA A 79 19.68 -4.89 23.04
N LEU A 80 19.49 -4.09 24.09
CA LEU A 80 18.20 -3.87 24.74
C LEU A 80 17.65 -2.45 24.44
N THR A 81 18.34 -1.66 23.60
CA THR A 81 17.84 -0.41 23.02
C THR A 81 18.01 -0.32 21.50
N GLY A 82 17.21 0.53 20.85
CA GLY A 82 17.40 0.94 19.46
C GLY A 82 17.02 -0.11 18.40
N PRO A 83 17.45 0.05 17.14
CA PRO A 83 17.02 -0.79 16.03
C PRO A 83 17.28 -2.29 16.23
N ASN A 84 18.41 -2.64 16.87
CA ASN A 84 18.76 -4.05 17.15
C ASN A 84 17.84 -4.69 18.21
N PHE A 85 17.43 -3.95 19.24
CA PHE A 85 16.41 -4.40 20.18
C PHE A 85 15.06 -4.55 19.47
N ARG A 86 14.63 -3.53 18.70
CA ARG A 86 13.37 -3.57 17.95
C ARG A 86 13.30 -4.79 17.04
N ARG A 87 14.32 -5.03 16.21
CA ARG A 87 14.48 -6.25 15.38
C ARG A 87 14.43 -7.56 16.17
N SER A 88 14.96 -7.59 17.40
CA SER A 88 15.00 -8.80 18.23
C SER A 88 13.65 -9.15 18.86
N TYR A 89 12.75 -8.17 18.99
CA TYR A 89 11.41 -8.32 19.57
C TYR A 89 10.29 -7.87 18.62
N SER A 90 10.54 -7.82 17.30
CA SER A 90 9.57 -7.37 16.27
C SER A 90 8.73 -8.49 15.64
N SER A 91 8.79 -9.72 16.16
CA SER A 91 7.92 -10.80 15.67
C SER A 91 6.46 -10.53 16.07
N ARG A 92 5.49 -11.08 15.33
CA ARG A 92 4.06 -10.95 15.67
C ARG A 92 3.69 -11.61 17.01
N ASP A 93 4.57 -12.46 17.53
CA ASP A 93 4.39 -13.24 18.75
C ASP A 93 5.30 -12.71 19.89
N SER A 94 5.77 -11.46 19.79
CA SER A 94 6.64 -10.80 20.78
C SER A 94 6.00 -9.53 21.33
N ASP A 95 5.85 -9.48 22.65
CA ASP A 95 5.24 -8.38 23.39
C ASP A 95 5.97 -8.12 24.71
N VAL A 96 5.43 -7.19 25.52
CA VAL A 96 6.04 -6.80 26.80
C VAL A 96 5.88 -7.87 27.89
N GLU A 97 4.88 -8.76 27.80
CA GLU A 97 4.81 -9.97 28.65
C GLU A 97 5.97 -10.91 28.31
N SER A 98 6.19 -11.20 27.02
CA SER A 98 7.27 -12.04 26.52
C SER A 98 8.65 -11.50 26.92
N LEU A 99 8.84 -10.18 26.87
CA LEU A 99 10.06 -9.53 27.36
C LEU A 99 10.22 -9.68 28.88
N LEU A 100 9.15 -9.53 29.67
CA LEU A 100 9.21 -9.76 31.13
C LEU A 100 9.63 -11.20 31.44
N ASN A 101 9.03 -12.18 30.76
CA ASN A 101 9.34 -13.60 30.95
C ASN A 101 10.81 -13.92 30.62
N VAL A 102 11.37 -13.32 29.56
CA VAL A 102 12.81 -13.42 29.26
C VAL A 102 13.67 -12.82 30.38
N ILE A 103 13.27 -11.68 30.96
CA ILE A 103 13.98 -11.05 32.08
C ILE A 103 13.92 -11.93 33.34
N SER A 104 12.75 -12.42 33.75
CA SER A 104 12.60 -13.24 34.97
C SER A 104 13.30 -14.59 34.88
N ASP A 105 13.17 -15.28 33.75
CA ASP A 105 13.50 -16.70 33.65
C ASP A 105 14.96 -16.94 33.26
N THR A 106 15.60 -15.95 32.62
CA THR A 106 16.94 -16.10 32.03
C THR A 106 18.00 -15.15 32.60
N MET A 107 17.61 -14.08 33.29
CA MET A 107 18.54 -13.02 33.74
C MET A 107 18.58 -12.84 35.27
N PRO A 108 19.77 -12.62 35.87
CA PRO A 108 21.09 -12.70 35.24
C PRO A 108 21.49 -14.16 34.92
N PRO A 109 22.31 -14.40 33.89
CA PRO A 109 22.63 -15.75 33.43
C PRO A 109 23.17 -16.67 34.52
N ARG A 110 22.64 -17.90 34.57
CA ARG A 110 22.91 -18.94 35.61
C ARG A 110 22.43 -18.57 37.03
N GLN A 111 21.64 -17.50 37.17
CA GLN A 111 21.05 -17.05 38.43
C GLN A 111 19.56 -16.67 38.22
N PRO A 112 18.70 -17.61 37.74
CA PRO A 112 17.25 -17.40 37.77
C PRO A 112 16.77 -17.16 39.21
N ASP A 113 15.61 -16.54 39.37
CA ASP A 113 15.01 -16.14 40.66
C ASP A 113 15.87 -15.14 41.48
N ARG A 114 16.97 -14.59 40.92
CA ARG A 114 17.82 -13.60 41.62
C ARG A 114 17.14 -12.25 41.80
N LEU A 115 16.28 -11.86 40.87
CA LEU A 115 15.51 -10.62 40.92
C LEU A 115 14.10 -10.94 41.41
N SER A 116 13.60 -10.14 42.37
CA SER A 116 12.19 -10.18 42.73
C SER A 116 11.30 -9.65 41.59
N GLU A 117 10.01 -9.98 41.62
CA GLU A 117 9.00 -9.50 40.67
C GLU A 117 9.04 -7.97 40.49
N ALA A 118 9.22 -7.21 41.58
CA ALA A 118 9.33 -5.75 41.55
C ALA A 118 10.63 -5.26 40.87
N GLU A 119 11.74 -5.99 41.02
CA GLU A 119 13.01 -5.67 40.37
C GLU A 119 12.99 -6.05 38.88
N ASN A 120 12.34 -7.15 38.51
CA ASN A 120 12.10 -7.52 37.11
C ASN A 120 11.23 -6.47 36.40
N LEU A 121 10.14 -6.02 37.04
CA LEU A 121 9.29 -4.94 36.52
C LEU A 121 10.01 -3.58 36.50
N ALA A 122 10.99 -3.34 37.37
CA ALA A 122 11.84 -2.15 37.32
C ALA A 122 12.83 -2.21 36.13
N VAL A 123 13.55 -3.32 35.95
CA VAL A 123 14.42 -3.52 34.78
C VAL A 123 13.62 -3.45 33.47
N LEU A 124 12.40 -3.99 33.44
CA LEU A 124 11.48 -3.85 32.33
C LEU A 124 11.12 -2.37 32.06
N ALA A 125 10.75 -1.59 33.08
CA ALA A 125 10.50 -0.16 32.95
C ALA A 125 11.71 0.59 32.37
N PHE A 126 12.92 0.27 32.83
CA PHE A 126 14.15 0.85 32.28
C PHE A 126 14.34 0.52 30.79
N VAL A 127 14.12 -0.73 30.37
CA VAL A 127 14.21 -1.14 28.95
C VAL A 127 13.15 -0.43 28.11
N LEU A 128 11.89 -0.37 28.58
CA LEU A 128 10.79 0.31 27.88
C LEU A 128 11.07 1.81 27.73
N GLY A 129 11.44 2.51 28.81
CA GLY A 129 11.75 3.94 28.79
C GLY A 129 12.99 4.28 27.96
N SER A 130 14.00 3.41 27.96
CA SER A 130 15.19 3.57 27.09
C SER A 130 14.88 3.36 25.61
N ASN A 131 13.73 2.75 25.30
CA ASN A 131 13.14 2.68 23.95
C ASN A 131 11.98 3.68 23.76
N GLY A 132 11.93 4.75 24.56
CA GLY A 132 11.01 5.89 24.40
C GLY A 132 9.57 5.66 24.88
N VAL A 133 9.23 4.49 25.41
CA VAL A 133 7.87 4.25 25.95
C VAL A 133 7.63 5.21 27.13
N LEU A 134 6.50 5.91 27.15
CA LEU A 134 6.28 6.97 28.14
C LEU A 134 6.14 6.44 29.58
N ALA A 135 6.84 7.14 30.47
CA ALA A 135 6.56 7.14 31.90
C ALA A 135 5.15 7.67 32.19
N GLY A 136 4.59 7.27 33.32
CA GLY A 136 3.21 7.47 33.70
C GLY A 136 2.99 7.54 35.21
N THR A 137 1.74 7.67 35.61
CA THR A 137 1.34 7.84 37.03
C THR A 137 1.17 6.52 37.79
N GLU A 138 1.10 5.39 37.08
CA GLU A 138 1.01 4.05 37.67
C GLU A 138 2.27 3.23 37.38
N ALA A 139 2.56 2.27 38.25
CA ALA A 139 3.65 1.31 38.07
C ALA A 139 3.20 0.11 37.25
N LEU A 140 4.12 -0.52 36.51
CA LEU A 140 3.86 -1.74 35.75
C LEU A 140 3.34 -2.85 36.67
N LYS A 141 2.34 -3.57 36.18
CA LYS A 141 1.71 -4.73 36.82
C LYS A 141 2.11 -5.97 36.03
N SER A 142 2.41 -7.07 36.70
CA SER A 142 2.79 -8.37 36.11
C SER A 142 1.65 -9.09 35.38
N GLN A 143 0.49 -8.47 35.20
CA GLN A 143 -0.65 -9.06 34.52
C GLN A 143 -0.43 -9.10 33.00
N ALA A 144 -0.23 -10.30 32.46
CA ALA A 144 -0.25 -10.67 31.04
C ALA A 144 -1.04 -9.70 30.14
N SER A 145 -2.38 -9.72 30.25
CA SER A 145 -3.29 -8.91 29.42
C SER A 145 -3.17 -7.38 29.54
N TYR A 146 -2.41 -6.88 30.51
CA TYR A 146 -2.04 -5.47 30.64
C TYR A 146 -0.67 -5.21 30.00
N LEU A 147 0.30 -6.11 30.18
CA LEU A 147 1.61 -6.02 29.55
C LEU A 147 1.52 -6.17 28.02
N SER A 148 0.78 -7.15 27.49
CA SER A 148 0.59 -7.34 26.04
C SER A 148 -0.04 -6.15 25.30
N ALA A 149 -0.65 -5.20 26.03
CA ALA A 149 -1.20 -3.97 25.47
C ALA A 149 -0.15 -2.83 25.37
N ILE A 150 0.96 -2.93 26.09
CA ILE A 150 2.04 -1.92 26.10
C ILE A 150 2.95 -2.12 24.88
N PRO A 151 3.33 -1.04 24.15
CA PRO A 151 4.31 -1.15 23.08
C PRO A 151 5.73 -1.34 23.64
N LEU A 152 6.53 -2.20 23.01
CA LEU A 152 7.94 -2.45 23.38
C LEU A 152 8.86 -1.23 23.17
N ALA A 153 8.48 -0.31 22.29
CA ALA A 153 9.20 0.91 21.96
C ALA A 153 8.22 1.99 21.49
N ARG A 154 8.58 3.27 21.62
CA ARG A 154 7.99 4.35 20.78
C ARG A 154 8.69 4.40 19.43
N GLY A 155 7.94 4.82 18.41
CA GLY A 155 8.48 5.22 17.09
C GLY A 155 8.90 6.69 16.99
N ASP A 156 9.26 7.36 18.10
CA ASP A 156 9.60 8.80 18.10
C ASP A 156 11.11 9.10 18.01
N GLN A 157 11.97 8.09 18.18
CA GLN A 157 13.39 8.22 17.86
C GLN A 157 13.60 8.22 16.35
N LYS A 158 13.70 9.43 15.76
CA LYS A 158 13.94 9.65 14.32
C LYS A 158 15.01 8.69 13.76
N LEU A 159 14.61 7.92 12.74
CA LEU A 159 15.46 6.94 12.04
C LEU A 159 16.79 7.57 11.57
N ASP A 160 17.90 6.97 12.02
CA ASP A 160 19.24 7.33 11.54
C ASP A 160 19.62 6.49 10.31
N ILE A 161 19.17 6.98 9.15
CA ILE A 161 19.42 6.43 7.82
C ILE A 161 20.93 6.21 7.55
N SER A 162 21.82 6.98 8.19
CA SER A 162 23.27 6.84 8.00
C SER A 162 23.83 5.53 8.59
N LYS A 163 23.21 5.02 9.67
CA LYS A 163 23.71 3.87 10.45
C LYS A 163 23.12 2.53 10.00
N ASN A 164 21.91 2.50 9.45
CA ASN A 164 21.20 1.26 9.13
C ASN A 164 21.50 0.75 7.71
N PHE A 165 22.78 0.66 7.36
CA PHE A 165 23.29 0.11 6.09
C PHE A 165 23.74 -1.34 6.23
N ILE A 166 23.55 -2.12 5.17
CA ILE A 166 23.98 -3.51 5.00
C ILE A 166 24.70 -3.58 3.66
N GLU A 167 25.97 -3.97 3.67
CA GLU A 167 26.77 -4.22 2.47
C GLU A 167 26.54 -5.64 1.95
N GLY A 168 26.61 -5.85 0.63
CA GLY A 168 26.57 -7.17 0.00
C GLY A 168 27.86 -7.97 0.21
N ASP A 169 27.76 -9.30 0.35
CA ASP A 169 28.92 -10.17 0.60
C ASP A 169 29.99 -10.12 -0.51
N ASP A 170 29.59 -9.90 -1.76
CA ASP A 170 30.46 -9.73 -2.93
C ASP A 170 30.75 -8.25 -3.28
N GLY A 171 30.28 -7.30 -2.45
CA GLY A 171 30.39 -5.85 -2.65
C GLY A 171 29.17 -5.20 -3.31
N SER A 172 29.19 -3.87 -3.44
CA SER A 172 28.03 -3.06 -3.85
C SER A 172 27.93 -2.71 -5.35
N VAL A 173 28.88 -3.17 -6.18
CA VAL A 173 28.92 -2.85 -7.63
C VAL A 173 28.42 -4.07 -8.44
N PRO A 174 27.43 -3.91 -9.34
CA PRO A 174 26.94 -4.99 -10.17
C PRO A 174 28.01 -5.63 -11.06
N SER A 175 27.94 -6.95 -11.20
CA SER A 175 28.61 -7.72 -12.25
C SER A 175 27.75 -7.89 -13.51
N GLY A 176 26.43 -7.76 -13.37
CA GLY A 176 25.46 -7.80 -14.45
C GLY A 176 25.31 -6.49 -15.24
N SER A 177 24.35 -6.50 -16.16
CA SER A 177 23.98 -5.35 -17.00
C SER A 177 22.51 -4.98 -16.84
N GLY A 178 22.17 -3.75 -17.19
CA GLY A 178 20.81 -3.24 -17.26
C GLY A 178 20.73 -2.13 -18.31
N PRO A 179 19.58 -1.45 -18.45
CA PRO A 179 19.50 -0.28 -19.31
C PRO A 179 20.37 0.84 -18.74
N SER A 180 21.04 1.56 -19.61
CA SER A 180 21.69 2.83 -19.28
C SER A 180 20.66 3.93 -19.03
N PHE A 181 21.09 5.07 -18.47
CA PHE A 181 20.21 6.23 -18.34
C PHE A 181 19.63 6.71 -19.69
N THR A 182 20.37 6.53 -20.79
CA THR A 182 19.87 6.88 -22.13
C THR A 182 18.75 5.95 -22.59
N GLU A 183 18.86 4.64 -22.37
CA GLU A 183 17.81 3.67 -22.71
C GLU A 183 16.57 3.84 -21.82
N LEU A 184 16.78 4.21 -20.54
CA LEU A 184 15.71 4.60 -19.62
C LEU A 184 14.98 5.88 -20.08
N LEU A 185 15.71 6.89 -20.54
CA LEU A 185 15.13 8.11 -21.11
C LEU A 185 14.38 7.86 -22.43
N GLU A 186 14.87 6.96 -23.28
CA GLU A 186 14.25 6.62 -24.58
C GLU A 186 13.25 5.44 -24.50
N ALA A 187 12.78 5.09 -23.30
CA ALA A 187 11.83 4.00 -23.09
C ALA A 187 10.50 4.15 -23.84
N ASP A 188 10.07 5.37 -24.18
CA ASP A 188 8.86 5.61 -24.99
C ASP A 188 9.06 5.35 -26.50
N LYS A 189 10.32 5.29 -26.96
CA LYS A 189 10.74 4.88 -28.31
C LYS A 189 11.08 3.39 -28.38
N ASN A 190 11.47 2.80 -27.25
CA ASN A 190 11.81 1.38 -27.16
C ASN A 190 10.53 0.51 -27.21
N SER A 191 10.31 -0.15 -28.34
CA SER A 191 9.21 -1.11 -28.52
C SER A 191 9.56 -2.53 -28.11
N VAL A 192 10.81 -2.82 -27.75
CA VAL A 192 11.28 -4.16 -27.36
C VAL A 192 11.06 -4.38 -25.86
N ASP A 193 11.49 -3.44 -25.04
CA ASP A 193 11.49 -3.57 -23.58
C ASP A 193 10.27 -2.91 -22.90
N TRP A 194 10.12 -3.19 -21.61
CA TRP A 194 9.15 -2.55 -20.73
C TRP A 194 9.87 -2.13 -19.44
N LEU A 195 10.56 -0.98 -19.48
CA LEU A 195 11.60 -0.63 -18.49
C LEU A 195 11.06 -0.07 -17.17
N TYR A 196 9.80 0.39 -17.13
CA TYR A 196 9.15 0.95 -15.94
C TYR A 196 7.81 0.28 -15.69
N HIS A 197 7.29 0.35 -14.44
CA HIS A 197 5.96 -0.14 -14.10
C HIS A 197 4.86 0.38 -15.07
N ASN A 198 4.91 1.67 -15.43
CA ASN A 198 4.01 2.32 -16.42
C ASN A 198 4.64 2.49 -17.83
N GLN A 199 5.52 1.57 -18.23
CA GLN A 199 6.26 1.50 -19.51
C GLN A 199 7.41 2.53 -19.66
N ASN A 200 7.18 3.82 -19.42
CA ASN A 200 8.18 4.89 -19.53
C ASN A 200 8.01 5.97 -18.43
N TYR A 201 8.91 6.97 -18.37
CA TYR A 201 8.83 8.11 -17.45
C TYR A 201 7.48 8.85 -17.47
N ARG A 202 6.90 9.05 -18.66
CA ARG A 202 5.62 9.73 -18.84
C ARG A 202 4.42 8.86 -18.46
N GLY A 203 4.65 7.56 -18.21
CA GLY A 203 3.66 6.61 -17.74
C GLY A 203 2.56 6.27 -18.77
N THR A 204 2.86 6.27 -20.08
CA THR A 204 1.84 6.12 -21.13
C THR A 204 1.12 4.76 -21.15
N ARG A 205 1.76 3.71 -20.61
CA ARG A 205 1.29 2.30 -20.64
C ARG A 205 0.93 1.79 -22.05
N TYR A 206 1.58 2.37 -23.07
CA TYR A 206 1.41 2.04 -24.49
C TYR A 206 2.59 1.23 -25.01
N SER A 207 2.32 0.23 -25.87
CA SER A 207 3.33 -0.59 -26.54
C SER A 207 3.21 -0.44 -28.06
N ALA A 208 4.25 0.04 -28.72
CA ALA A 208 4.30 0.20 -30.17
C ALA A 208 4.41 -1.15 -30.95
N LEU A 209 4.13 -2.29 -30.30
CA LEU A 209 4.13 -3.62 -30.90
C LEU A 209 2.74 -4.01 -31.42
N SER A 210 2.67 -4.38 -32.70
CA SER A 210 1.44 -4.71 -33.44
C SER A 210 1.42 -6.14 -34.01
N GLN A 211 2.36 -7.00 -33.62
CA GLN A 211 2.38 -8.40 -34.05
C GLN A 211 1.15 -9.16 -33.54
N ILE A 212 0.76 -8.93 -32.28
CA ILE A 212 -0.55 -9.29 -31.72
C ILE A 212 -1.51 -8.14 -32.02
N ASN A 213 -2.59 -8.43 -32.73
CA ASN A 213 -3.57 -7.42 -33.17
C ASN A 213 -4.96 -8.03 -33.36
N ARG A 214 -5.94 -7.16 -33.67
CA ARG A 214 -7.35 -7.51 -33.85
C ARG A 214 -7.62 -8.68 -34.80
N SER A 215 -6.75 -8.94 -35.78
CA SER A 215 -6.95 -10.01 -36.77
C SER A 215 -6.45 -11.40 -36.35
N ASN A 216 -5.59 -11.49 -35.33
CA ASN A 216 -4.93 -12.74 -34.91
C ASN A 216 -5.00 -13.02 -33.40
N ILE A 217 -5.67 -12.16 -32.62
CA ILE A 217 -5.82 -12.32 -31.18
C ILE A 217 -6.55 -13.63 -30.79
N SER A 218 -7.34 -14.21 -31.70
CA SER A 218 -7.93 -15.56 -31.58
C SER A 218 -6.89 -16.67 -31.38
N ASP A 219 -5.66 -16.48 -31.88
CA ASP A 219 -4.68 -17.54 -32.04
C ASP A 219 -3.66 -17.57 -30.87
N LEU A 220 -3.67 -16.53 -30.04
CA LEU A 220 -2.82 -16.38 -28.86
C LEU A 220 -2.88 -17.64 -27.95
N VAL A 221 -1.72 -18.09 -27.48
CA VAL A 221 -1.58 -19.23 -26.55
C VAL A 221 -0.74 -18.82 -25.35
N GLN A 222 -1.00 -19.46 -24.20
CA GLN A 222 -0.05 -19.41 -23.08
C GLN A 222 1.24 -20.12 -23.53
N VAL A 223 2.38 -19.46 -23.41
CA VAL A 223 3.69 -20.03 -23.74
C VAL A 223 4.38 -20.62 -22.50
N CYS A 224 4.20 -20.00 -21.34
CA CYS A 224 4.79 -20.42 -20.07
C CYS A 224 4.08 -19.78 -18.87
N ALA A 225 4.45 -20.18 -17.66
CA ALA A 225 4.15 -19.46 -16.43
C ALA A 225 5.25 -19.69 -15.38
N TYR A 226 5.49 -18.69 -14.53
CA TYR A 226 6.36 -18.78 -13.36
C TYR A 226 5.53 -18.70 -12.08
N GLN A 227 5.75 -19.60 -11.12
CA GLN A 227 5.10 -19.57 -9.81
C GLN A 227 5.91 -18.70 -8.85
N MET A 228 5.23 -17.77 -8.16
CA MET A 228 5.85 -16.80 -7.25
C MET A 228 5.99 -17.32 -5.81
N GLY A 229 5.68 -18.59 -5.53
CA GLY A 229 5.86 -19.23 -4.22
C GLY A 229 5.09 -18.58 -3.07
N SER A 230 3.97 -17.90 -3.35
CA SER A 230 3.32 -17.03 -2.35
C SER A 230 1.81 -16.91 -2.53
N MET A 231 1.12 -16.90 -1.38
CA MET A 231 -0.32 -16.69 -1.21
C MET A 231 -0.70 -15.24 -0.90
N HIS A 232 0.31 -14.36 -0.71
CA HIS A 232 0.13 -12.95 -0.43
C HIS A 232 -0.35 -12.18 -1.67
N THR A 233 -0.68 -10.89 -1.49
CA THR A 233 -1.24 -10.06 -2.56
C THR A 233 -0.24 -9.81 -3.69
N MET A 234 -0.60 -10.22 -4.91
CA MET A 234 0.21 -10.18 -6.11
C MET A 234 -0.12 -8.93 -6.93
N GLN A 235 0.58 -7.83 -6.61
CA GLN A 235 0.40 -6.50 -7.20
C GLN A 235 1.58 -6.08 -8.10
N THR A 236 2.53 -6.99 -8.36
CA THR A 236 3.73 -6.71 -9.16
C THR A 236 3.38 -6.27 -10.58
N GLY A 237 3.90 -5.13 -11.00
CA GLY A 237 4.07 -4.81 -12.42
C GLY A 237 5.42 -5.34 -12.87
N PRO A 238 5.47 -6.36 -13.75
CA PRO A 238 6.74 -6.82 -14.30
C PRO A 238 7.44 -5.69 -15.05
N ILE A 239 8.77 -5.67 -15.01
CA ILE A 239 9.58 -4.94 -16.00
C ILE A 239 10.36 -5.94 -16.82
N VAL A 240 10.59 -5.63 -18.10
CA VAL A 240 11.38 -6.47 -19.02
C VAL A 240 12.50 -5.62 -19.59
N SER A 241 13.74 -6.12 -19.53
CA SER A 241 14.91 -5.51 -20.17
C SER A 241 15.78 -6.60 -20.80
N ASN A 242 16.13 -6.43 -22.07
CA ASN A 242 16.99 -7.34 -22.85
C ASN A 242 16.52 -8.82 -22.81
N GLY A 243 15.20 -9.04 -22.75
CA GLY A 243 14.60 -10.37 -22.66
C GLY A 243 14.58 -11.01 -21.26
N VAL A 244 15.09 -10.33 -20.23
CA VAL A 244 14.93 -10.73 -18.82
C VAL A 244 13.76 -9.98 -18.21
N MET A 245 12.86 -10.70 -17.54
CA MET A 245 11.72 -10.14 -16.81
C MET A 245 11.97 -10.20 -15.31
N TYR A 246 11.73 -9.07 -14.62
CA TYR A 246 11.90 -8.93 -13.18
C TYR A 246 10.55 -8.75 -12.50
N VAL A 247 10.30 -9.51 -11.43
CA VAL A 247 9.01 -9.60 -10.74
C VAL A 247 9.16 -9.77 -9.23
N THR A 248 8.18 -9.30 -8.46
CA THR A 248 8.21 -9.33 -6.99
C THR A 248 6.98 -9.98 -6.36
N ASN A 249 7.14 -10.47 -5.14
CA ASN A 249 6.06 -10.56 -4.16
C ASN A 249 6.46 -9.75 -2.90
N MET A 250 5.72 -9.88 -1.80
CA MET A 250 6.03 -9.25 -0.50
C MET A 250 7.53 -9.32 -0.13
N THR A 251 8.13 -10.52 -0.13
CA THR A 251 9.54 -10.75 0.26
C THR A 251 10.43 -11.17 -0.90
N HIS A 252 9.89 -11.87 -1.91
CA HIS A 252 10.66 -12.44 -3.02
C HIS A 252 10.87 -11.43 -4.16
N THR A 253 12.01 -11.54 -4.84
CA THR A 253 12.32 -10.89 -6.12
C THR A 253 12.94 -11.92 -7.05
N ALA A 254 12.47 -12.04 -8.28
CA ALA A 254 13.00 -13.00 -9.26
C ALA A 254 13.31 -12.35 -10.60
N ALA A 255 14.33 -12.89 -11.27
CA ALA A 255 14.58 -12.69 -12.69
C ALA A 255 14.28 -13.99 -13.45
N ILE A 256 13.48 -13.90 -14.51
CA ILE A 256 13.11 -15.02 -15.38
C ILE A 256 13.36 -14.67 -16.84
N ASP A 257 13.68 -15.66 -17.67
CA ASP A 257 13.68 -15.49 -19.12
C ASP A 257 12.25 -15.16 -19.59
N ALA A 258 12.08 -14.02 -20.26
CA ALA A 258 10.76 -13.48 -20.59
C ALA A 258 10.03 -14.24 -21.72
N ALA A 259 10.70 -15.18 -22.40
CA ALA A 259 10.13 -15.97 -23.49
C ALA A 259 9.73 -17.40 -23.07
N THR A 260 10.30 -17.90 -21.97
CA THR A 260 10.18 -19.29 -21.48
C THR A 260 9.76 -19.42 -20.01
N CYS A 261 9.81 -18.33 -19.24
CA CYS A 261 9.58 -18.29 -17.79
C CYS A 261 10.59 -19.12 -16.97
N GLU A 262 11.71 -19.56 -17.55
CA GLU A 262 12.76 -20.24 -16.81
C GLU A 262 13.44 -19.25 -15.84
N ARG A 263 13.59 -19.65 -14.58
CA ARG A 263 14.17 -18.78 -13.55
C ARG A 263 15.69 -18.68 -13.73
N ILE A 264 16.17 -17.46 -13.90
CA ILE A 264 17.60 -17.12 -13.93
C ILE A 264 18.11 -17.06 -12.49
N TRP A 265 17.46 -16.25 -11.65
CA TRP A 265 17.72 -16.17 -10.21
C TRP A 265 16.47 -15.81 -9.39
N GLY A 266 16.55 -15.98 -8.08
CA GLY A 266 15.54 -15.56 -7.12
C GLY A 266 16.18 -15.21 -5.78
N TYR A 267 15.71 -14.14 -5.15
CA TYR A 267 16.21 -13.60 -3.88
C TYR A 267 15.05 -13.37 -2.92
N ASP A 268 15.19 -13.83 -1.68
CA ASP A 268 14.20 -13.69 -0.61
C ASP A 268 14.71 -12.72 0.46
N TRP A 269 13.99 -11.62 0.66
CA TRP A 269 14.28 -10.67 1.74
C TRP A 269 13.72 -11.18 3.06
N GLU A 270 14.63 -11.60 3.96
CA GLU A 270 14.33 -11.72 5.38
C GLU A 270 14.18 -10.32 6.00
N ALA A 271 12.99 -10.00 6.51
CA ALA A 271 12.73 -8.72 7.17
C ALA A 271 13.71 -8.45 8.32
N ARG A 272 14.18 -7.20 8.40
CA ARG A 272 15.18 -6.70 9.36
C ARG A 272 14.59 -5.71 10.36
N ASP A 273 13.28 -5.48 10.32
CA ASP A 273 12.47 -4.79 11.32
C ASP A 273 11.01 -5.28 11.23
N ARG A 274 10.05 -4.69 11.96
CA ARG A 274 8.62 -5.06 11.85
C ARG A 274 8.09 -4.72 10.44
N THR A 275 7.30 -5.62 9.84
CA THR A 275 6.59 -5.34 8.58
C THR A 275 5.22 -4.70 8.83
N VAL A 276 4.85 -3.65 8.11
CA VAL A 276 3.53 -2.99 8.26
C VAL A 276 2.46 -3.66 7.39
N TRP A 277 2.63 -3.66 6.06
CA TRP A 277 1.67 -4.21 5.08
C TRP A 277 2.29 -5.28 4.18
N GLY A 278 1.45 -6.11 3.54
CA GLY A 278 1.88 -7.39 2.93
C GLY A 278 1.97 -7.40 1.40
N ASN A 279 2.34 -6.29 0.77
CA ASN A 279 2.25 -6.09 -0.68
C ASN A 279 3.43 -5.31 -1.27
N ASN A 280 3.77 -5.62 -2.54
CA ASN A 280 4.80 -4.93 -3.31
C ASN A 280 4.40 -4.89 -4.81
N ARG A 281 4.83 -3.84 -5.53
CA ARG A 281 4.41 -3.54 -6.91
C ARG A 281 5.51 -3.60 -7.96
N GLY A 282 6.75 -3.92 -7.59
CA GLY A 282 7.83 -4.19 -8.55
C GLY A 282 9.19 -3.65 -8.15
N VAL A 283 10.08 -3.61 -9.13
CA VAL A 283 11.46 -3.11 -9.07
C VAL A 283 11.66 -1.99 -10.09
N ALA A 284 12.78 -1.28 -10.00
CA ALA A 284 13.39 -0.56 -11.12
C ALA A 284 14.77 -1.17 -11.45
N ILE A 285 15.31 -0.90 -12.64
CA ILE A 285 16.63 -1.40 -13.07
C ILE A 285 17.42 -0.32 -13.81
N LYS A 286 18.73 -0.20 -13.50
CA LYS A 286 19.71 0.63 -14.23
C LYS A 286 21.11 0.05 -14.07
N ASP A 287 21.89 -0.01 -15.14
CA ASP A 287 23.34 -0.37 -15.11
C ASP A 287 23.70 -1.61 -14.25
N GLY A 288 22.82 -2.61 -14.23
CA GLY A 288 23.00 -3.86 -13.46
C GLY A 288 22.41 -3.86 -12.04
N TYR A 289 22.05 -2.69 -11.47
CA TYR A 289 21.32 -2.61 -10.20
C TYR A 289 19.83 -2.91 -10.41
N VAL A 290 19.28 -3.88 -9.68
CA VAL A 290 17.83 -4.14 -9.58
C VAL A 290 17.34 -3.71 -8.20
N VAL A 291 16.52 -2.65 -8.12
CA VAL A 291 16.20 -1.98 -6.85
C VAL A 291 14.72 -2.05 -6.48
N ARG A 292 14.43 -2.20 -5.18
CA ARG A 292 13.06 -2.14 -4.62
C ARG A 292 13.03 -1.64 -3.18
N GLY A 293 11.85 -1.19 -2.77
CA GLY A 293 11.50 -1.07 -1.36
C GLY A 293 10.99 -2.38 -0.74
N THR A 294 10.96 -2.41 0.59
CA THR A 294 10.53 -3.53 1.44
C THR A 294 9.50 -3.07 2.48
N ASN A 295 8.73 -4.02 3.02
CA ASN A 295 7.61 -3.74 3.93
C ASN A 295 8.02 -3.43 5.37
N ASP A 296 9.31 -3.53 5.69
CA ASP A 296 10.00 -3.16 6.94
C ASP A 296 10.90 -1.90 6.80
N GLY A 297 10.73 -1.15 5.70
CA GLY A 297 11.29 0.20 5.54
C GLY A 297 12.69 0.29 4.93
N TYR A 298 13.23 -0.81 4.38
CA TYR A 298 14.50 -0.81 3.65
C TYR A 298 14.29 -0.57 2.15
N LEU A 299 15.19 0.21 1.55
CA LEU A 299 15.55 0.07 0.15
C LEU A 299 16.64 -1.00 0.03
N LEU A 300 16.63 -1.77 -1.06
CA LEU A 300 17.71 -2.69 -1.41
C LEU A 300 18.03 -2.67 -2.90
N ALA A 301 19.25 -3.08 -3.24
CA ALA A 301 19.72 -3.34 -4.59
C ALA A 301 20.26 -4.75 -4.72
N LEU A 302 19.90 -5.43 -5.81
CA LEU A 302 20.40 -6.74 -6.21
C LEU A 302 21.21 -6.63 -7.51
N ASP A 303 22.15 -7.55 -7.72
CA ASP A 303 22.84 -7.71 -9.01
C ASP A 303 21.90 -8.34 -10.05
N SER A 304 21.76 -7.74 -11.23
CA SER A 304 20.95 -8.30 -12.32
C SER A 304 21.49 -9.63 -12.85
N PHE A 305 22.76 -9.97 -12.62
CA PHE A 305 23.36 -11.22 -13.09
C PHE A 305 22.92 -12.46 -12.29
N ASP A 306 23.00 -12.42 -10.97
CA ASP A 306 22.75 -13.58 -10.10
C ASP A 306 21.80 -13.33 -8.91
N GLY A 307 21.28 -12.10 -8.76
CA GLY A 307 20.29 -11.75 -7.75
C GLY A 307 20.84 -11.56 -6.34
N LYS A 308 22.16 -11.59 -6.13
CA LYS A 308 22.75 -11.31 -4.80
C LYS A 308 22.48 -9.88 -4.36
N LEU A 309 22.42 -9.69 -3.05
CA LEU A 309 22.37 -8.37 -2.42
C LEU A 309 23.68 -7.61 -2.68
N LEU A 310 23.57 -6.41 -3.25
CA LEU A 310 24.66 -5.45 -3.39
C LEU A 310 24.71 -4.50 -2.18
N TRP A 311 23.53 -4.03 -1.76
CA TRP A 311 23.34 -3.27 -0.52
C TRP A 311 21.87 -3.25 -0.09
N ALA A 312 21.61 -3.00 1.19
CA ALA A 312 20.31 -2.57 1.72
C ALA A 312 20.48 -1.44 2.74
N ARG A 313 19.50 -0.53 2.82
CA ARG A 313 19.50 0.57 3.81
C ARG A 313 18.09 0.85 4.32
N GLN A 314 17.91 0.94 5.64
CA GLN A 314 16.65 1.41 6.23
C GLN A 314 16.50 2.91 6.00
N VAL A 315 15.45 3.31 5.30
CA VAL A 315 15.17 4.71 4.91
C VAL A 315 13.78 5.19 5.32
N ALA A 316 12.90 4.27 5.72
CA ALA A 316 11.57 4.52 6.25
C ALA A 316 11.39 3.81 7.61
N ASP A 317 10.62 4.38 8.53
CA ASP A 317 10.41 3.84 9.88
C ASP A 317 9.06 3.10 10.03
N PRO A 318 9.06 1.75 10.04
CA PRO A 318 7.83 0.99 10.18
C PRO A 318 7.16 1.15 11.54
N TRP A 319 7.83 1.69 12.57
CA TRP A 319 7.25 1.96 13.90
C TRP A 319 6.36 3.21 13.92
N LEU A 320 6.59 4.16 13.01
CA LEU A 320 5.61 5.21 12.69
C LEU A 320 4.46 4.67 11.81
N GLY A 321 4.72 3.60 11.05
CA GLY A 321 3.79 3.00 10.09
C GLY A 321 4.23 3.13 8.64
N GLU A 322 5.42 3.67 8.37
CA GLU A 322 5.93 3.81 7.00
C GLU A 322 6.29 2.44 6.40
N THR A 323 5.87 2.17 5.15
CA THR A 323 6.17 0.92 4.45
C THR A 323 6.26 1.12 2.94
N PHE A 324 7.24 0.52 2.26
CA PHE A 324 7.28 0.58 0.80
C PHE A 324 6.38 -0.46 0.16
N THR A 325 5.44 0.03 -0.66
CA THR A 325 4.55 -0.82 -1.48
C THR A 325 4.62 -0.47 -2.97
N MET A 326 5.02 0.76 -3.33
CA MET A 326 5.23 1.22 -4.70
C MET A 326 6.48 0.59 -5.36
N PRO A 327 6.56 0.56 -6.71
CA PRO A 327 7.84 0.37 -7.39
C PRO A 327 8.66 1.68 -7.31
N PRO A 328 10.00 1.62 -7.19
CA PRO A 328 10.83 2.82 -7.32
C PRO A 328 10.81 3.36 -8.76
N MET A 329 11.25 4.60 -8.94
CA MET A 329 11.67 5.15 -10.23
C MET A 329 13.18 5.47 -10.15
N ILE A 330 13.94 5.28 -11.23
CA ILE A 330 15.34 5.73 -11.30
C ILE A 330 15.43 6.97 -12.20
N TYR A 331 16.19 7.98 -11.78
CA TYR A 331 16.53 9.19 -12.53
C TYR A 331 18.03 9.47 -12.34
N GLU A 332 18.81 9.52 -13.43
CA GLU A 332 20.28 9.48 -13.37
C GLU A 332 20.76 8.37 -12.40
N ASP A 333 21.51 8.72 -11.34
CA ASP A 333 21.95 7.79 -10.28
C ASP A 333 21.12 7.93 -8.98
N LEU A 334 19.87 8.39 -9.09
CA LEU A 334 18.92 8.58 -7.99
C LEU A 334 17.76 7.58 -8.07
N ILE A 335 17.45 6.93 -6.94
CA ILE A 335 16.25 6.15 -6.69
C ILE A 335 15.21 7.08 -6.07
N LEU A 336 14.10 7.31 -6.78
CA LEU A 336 12.97 8.13 -6.38
C LEU A 336 11.85 7.25 -5.80
N ILE A 337 11.45 7.51 -4.56
CA ILE A 337 10.45 6.71 -3.84
C ILE A 337 9.79 7.49 -2.68
N GLY A 338 8.61 7.08 -2.24
CA GLY A 338 8.01 7.46 -0.96
C GLY A 338 7.38 6.25 -0.25
N PRO A 339 7.04 6.36 1.04
CA PRO A 339 6.36 5.30 1.78
C PRO A 339 4.83 5.40 1.60
N ALA A 340 4.18 4.25 1.77
CA ALA A 340 2.77 4.17 2.13
C ALA A 340 2.61 4.24 3.67
N GLY A 341 1.45 4.69 4.17
CA GLY A 341 1.18 4.75 5.62
C GLY A 341 0.26 5.89 6.09
N SER A 342 -0.54 6.53 5.24
CA SER A 342 -1.37 7.68 5.65
C SER A 342 -2.38 7.32 6.74
N GLU A 343 -3.01 6.16 6.60
CA GLU A 343 -3.92 5.56 7.58
C GLU A 343 -3.22 5.21 8.92
N ASN A 344 -1.89 5.36 9.01
CA ASN A 344 -1.11 5.28 10.25
C ASN A 344 -0.68 6.65 10.81
N ALA A 345 -1.16 7.76 10.21
CA ALA A 345 -0.81 9.14 10.53
C ALA A 345 0.70 9.45 10.44
N ILE A 346 1.41 8.82 9.49
CA ILE A 346 2.79 9.23 9.17
C ILE A 346 2.81 10.69 8.68
N SER A 347 3.95 11.37 8.85
CA SER A 347 4.23 12.59 8.08
C SER A 347 4.73 12.17 6.70
N GLY A 348 3.87 12.14 5.70
CA GLY A 348 4.19 11.64 4.36
C GLY A 348 5.33 12.37 3.66
N TRP A 349 5.97 11.69 2.71
CA TRP A 349 7.12 12.23 1.97
C TRP A 349 7.40 11.52 0.64
N VAL A 350 8.26 12.15 -0.16
CA VAL A 350 8.94 11.55 -1.31
C VAL A 350 10.42 11.98 -1.27
N GLY A 351 11.34 11.12 -1.70
CA GLY A 351 12.78 11.40 -1.62
C GLY A 351 13.59 10.71 -2.71
N ALA A 352 14.82 11.22 -2.87
CA ALA A 352 15.85 10.65 -3.73
C ALA A 352 16.98 10.05 -2.90
N PHE A 353 17.41 8.84 -3.29
CA PHE A 353 18.48 8.08 -2.64
C PHE A 353 19.52 7.64 -3.68
N SER A 354 20.80 7.60 -3.34
CA SER A 354 21.84 7.20 -4.30
C SER A 354 21.71 5.73 -4.70
N LEU A 355 21.87 5.44 -6.00
CA LEU A 355 21.78 4.08 -6.56
C LEU A 355 22.88 3.13 -6.04
N SER A 356 24.02 3.65 -5.60
CA SER A 356 25.20 2.86 -5.20
C SER A 356 25.23 2.43 -3.72
N ASP A 357 24.47 3.09 -2.84
CA ASP A 357 24.47 2.78 -1.40
C ASP A 357 23.15 3.14 -0.65
N GLY A 358 22.13 3.64 -1.36
CA GLY A 358 20.87 4.08 -0.77
C GLY A 358 20.95 5.34 0.09
N SER A 359 22.07 6.08 0.12
CA SER A 359 22.18 7.31 0.92
C SER A 359 21.20 8.39 0.48
N LEU A 360 20.59 9.11 1.45
CA LEU A 360 19.62 10.16 1.18
C LEU A 360 20.28 11.38 0.50
N VAL A 361 19.75 11.78 -0.65
CA VAL A 361 20.18 12.96 -1.42
C VAL A 361 19.25 14.16 -1.16
N TRP A 362 17.94 13.97 -1.31
CA TRP A 362 16.92 14.97 -0.95
C TRP A 362 15.62 14.31 -0.47
N LYS A 363 14.83 15.05 0.32
CA LYS A 363 13.51 14.63 0.83
C LYS A 363 12.56 15.82 0.79
N PHE A 364 11.35 15.61 0.26
CA PHE A 364 10.23 16.54 0.31
C PHE A 364 9.17 15.98 1.24
N GLU A 365 8.89 16.68 2.34
CA GLU A 365 7.81 16.35 3.28
C GLU A 365 6.48 16.84 2.70
N THR A 366 5.53 15.95 2.43
CA THR A 366 4.22 16.28 1.85
C THR A 366 3.24 16.79 2.92
N VAL A 367 3.47 16.47 4.19
CA VAL A 367 2.80 17.03 5.36
C VAL A 367 3.78 17.96 6.10
N PRO A 368 3.69 19.29 5.91
CA PRO A 368 4.74 20.20 6.38
C PRO A 368 4.45 20.81 7.76
N GLU A 369 5.25 20.45 8.78
CA GLU A 369 5.12 21.00 10.15
C GLU A 369 5.27 22.53 10.23
N ALA A 370 6.03 23.16 9.32
CA ALA A 370 6.16 24.62 9.24
C ALA A 370 6.70 25.17 7.91
N ALA A 371 7.61 24.45 7.23
CA ALA A 371 8.58 25.11 6.34
C ALA A 371 8.21 25.18 4.84
N ALA A 372 7.35 24.30 4.31
CA ALA A 372 7.11 24.21 2.87
C ALA A 372 6.03 25.16 2.33
N GLY A 373 5.21 25.77 3.21
CA GLY A 373 4.12 26.69 2.84
C GLY A 373 2.71 26.10 2.96
N GLY A 374 2.54 24.77 3.00
CA GLY A 374 1.24 24.12 3.21
C GLY A 374 0.69 24.22 4.65
N GLY A 375 1.56 24.38 5.66
CA GLY A 375 1.21 24.34 7.09
C GLY A 375 0.03 25.23 7.52
N PRO A 376 -0.10 26.49 7.04
CA PRO A 376 -1.25 27.35 7.34
C PRO A 376 -2.64 26.83 6.89
N THR A 377 -2.70 25.72 6.15
CA THR A 377 -3.95 25.04 5.74
C THR A 377 -4.38 23.90 6.66
N TRP A 378 -3.70 23.72 7.81
CA TRP A 378 -4.03 22.72 8.82
C TRP A 378 -4.50 23.39 10.12
N GLY A 379 -5.81 23.31 10.39
CA GLY A 379 -6.44 23.85 11.59
C GLY A 379 -6.57 22.85 12.76
N ASN A 380 -5.70 21.84 12.82
CA ASN A 380 -5.78 20.75 13.80
C ASN A 380 -5.62 21.28 15.25
N PRO A 381 -6.42 20.80 16.23
CA PRO A 381 -6.17 21.07 17.64
C PRO A 381 -4.96 20.26 18.13
N GLU A 382 -4.30 20.75 19.19
CA GLU A 382 -3.02 20.24 19.74
C GLU A 382 -2.96 18.71 19.98
N ASN A 383 -4.09 18.07 20.26
CA ASN A 383 -4.18 16.63 20.51
C ASN A 383 -4.42 15.76 19.25
N ILE A 384 -4.44 16.35 18.06
CA ILE A 384 -4.64 15.67 16.77
C ILE A 384 -3.41 15.91 15.90
N PRO A 385 -2.64 14.87 15.51
CA PRO A 385 -1.45 15.06 14.71
C PRO A 385 -1.79 15.63 13.33
N LEU A 386 -0.82 16.30 12.70
CA LEU A 386 -0.80 16.47 11.26
C LEU A 386 -0.18 15.19 10.68
N GLY A 387 -0.83 14.57 9.70
CA GLY A 387 -0.37 13.32 9.12
C GLY A 387 -1.14 12.96 7.85
N GLY A 388 -0.78 11.83 7.24
CA GLY A 388 -1.25 11.45 5.91
C GLY A 388 -0.23 11.80 4.83
N GLY A 389 -0.69 12.03 3.61
CA GLY A 389 0.13 12.49 2.48
C GLY A 389 1.17 11.49 2.00
N ALA A 390 0.98 10.19 2.28
CA ALA A 390 1.83 9.13 1.78
C ALA A 390 1.90 9.10 0.23
N VAL A 391 2.93 8.46 -0.29
CA VAL A 391 3.21 8.35 -1.74
C VAL A 391 3.45 6.88 -2.03
N TRP A 392 2.41 6.18 -2.50
CA TRP A 392 2.36 4.72 -2.54
C TRP A 392 2.11 4.13 -3.94
N THR A 393 2.01 4.98 -4.95
CA THR A 393 1.75 4.63 -6.35
C THR A 393 2.89 5.12 -7.27
N PRO A 394 2.96 4.66 -8.53
CA PRO A 394 4.04 5.06 -9.45
C PRO A 394 4.08 6.56 -9.72
N LEU A 395 5.28 7.14 -9.71
CA LEU A 395 5.55 8.52 -10.12
C LEU A 395 5.50 8.64 -11.66
N SER A 396 5.43 9.87 -12.16
CA SER A 396 5.74 10.18 -13.56
C SER A 396 6.69 11.37 -13.67
N LEU A 397 7.34 11.56 -14.82
CA LEU A 397 8.36 12.57 -15.00
C LEU A 397 8.34 13.14 -16.42
N ASP A 398 8.41 14.47 -16.53
CA ASP A 398 8.76 15.18 -17.75
C ASP A 398 10.25 15.57 -17.69
N TYR A 399 11.06 14.95 -18.55
CA TYR A 399 12.50 15.19 -18.61
C TYR A 399 12.87 16.52 -19.26
N GLU A 400 12.06 17.01 -20.22
CA GLU A 400 12.32 18.28 -20.91
C GLU A 400 12.05 19.48 -19.99
N MET A 401 10.99 19.39 -19.17
CA MET A 401 10.64 20.40 -18.17
C MET A 401 11.39 20.24 -16.84
N LYS A 402 12.00 19.06 -16.61
CA LYS A 402 12.56 18.62 -15.31
C LYS A 402 11.53 18.70 -14.18
N GLU A 403 10.32 18.21 -14.44
CA GLU A 403 9.24 18.11 -13.46
C GLU A 403 8.95 16.63 -13.15
N LEU A 404 9.21 16.24 -11.90
CA LEU A 404 8.78 14.98 -11.31
C LEU A 404 7.38 15.18 -10.73
N TYR A 405 6.39 14.45 -11.24
CA TYR A 405 5.01 14.51 -10.75
C TYR A 405 4.75 13.42 -9.72
N VAL A 406 4.12 13.82 -8.62
CA VAL A 406 3.85 13.00 -7.45
C VAL A 406 2.35 13.07 -7.13
N ALA A 407 1.71 11.90 -7.06
CA ALA A 407 0.38 11.75 -6.48
C ALA A 407 0.53 11.65 -4.96
N VAL A 408 -0.01 12.62 -4.22
CA VAL A 408 0.04 12.64 -2.75
C VAL A 408 -1.32 12.20 -2.21
N SER A 409 -1.36 11.24 -1.29
CA SER A 409 -2.60 10.60 -0.85
C SER A 409 -3.36 11.35 0.28
N ASN A 410 -4.40 10.70 0.82
CA ASN A 410 -5.27 11.05 1.96
C ASN A 410 -4.58 11.76 3.15
N PRO A 411 -5.27 12.73 3.80
CA PRO A 411 -4.90 13.28 5.12
C PRO A 411 -5.40 12.43 6.30
N ALA A 412 -4.62 12.38 7.38
CA ALA A 412 -4.98 11.71 8.63
C ALA A 412 -5.46 12.71 9.71
N PRO A 413 -6.41 12.35 10.59
CA PRO A 413 -7.24 11.14 10.57
C PRO A 413 -8.18 11.14 9.35
N ASP A 414 -8.39 9.97 8.77
CA ASP A 414 -8.96 9.82 7.42
C ASP A 414 -10.41 10.32 7.29
N LEU A 415 -11.26 9.99 8.26
CA LEU A 415 -12.71 10.25 8.16
C LEU A 415 -13.24 11.50 8.89
N PRO A 416 -12.76 11.89 10.10
CA PRO A 416 -13.33 13.03 10.82
C PRO A 416 -12.64 14.35 10.43
N ALA A 417 -12.75 14.77 9.17
CA ALA A 417 -12.10 15.99 8.64
C ALA A 417 -12.42 17.29 9.40
N TYR A 418 -13.55 17.34 10.12
CA TYR A 418 -13.90 18.43 11.04
C TYR A 418 -12.91 18.60 12.22
N LEU A 419 -11.98 17.66 12.42
CA LEU A 419 -10.86 17.73 13.39
C LEU A 419 -9.55 18.23 12.77
N ARG A 420 -9.48 18.43 11.45
CA ARG A 420 -8.34 18.99 10.71
C ARG A 420 -8.77 20.06 9.68
N PRO A 421 -9.57 21.07 10.07
CA PRO A 421 -10.20 21.98 9.11
C PRO A 421 -9.19 22.79 8.29
N GLY A 422 -9.40 22.82 6.98
CA GLY A 422 -8.56 23.53 5.99
C GLY A 422 -8.17 22.59 4.84
N ASP A 423 -7.47 23.10 3.82
CA ASP A 423 -7.20 22.34 2.59
C ASP A 423 -6.24 21.13 2.77
N ASN A 424 -5.61 21.00 3.94
CA ASN A 424 -4.67 19.94 4.31
C ASN A 424 -3.50 19.75 3.33
N LEU A 425 -2.89 20.84 2.84
CA LEU A 425 -1.82 20.76 1.84
C LEU A 425 -0.57 20.04 2.39
N TYR A 426 0.02 19.08 1.68
CA TYR A 426 -0.20 18.74 0.25
C TYR A 426 -0.99 17.45 0.01
N THR A 427 -1.83 17.01 0.94
CA THR A 427 -2.64 15.79 0.76
C THR A 427 -3.62 15.92 -0.41
N ASN A 428 -3.86 14.84 -1.15
CA ASN A 428 -4.67 14.82 -2.37
C ASN A 428 -4.34 15.92 -3.40
N ASN A 429 -3.05 16.27 -3.50
CA ASN A 429 -2.49 17.16 -4.52
C ASN A 429 -1.71 16.37 -5.58
N ILE A 430 -1.67 16.90 -6.80
CA ILE A 430 -0.47 16.74 -7.63
C ILE A 430 0.60 17.66 -7.05
N VAL A 431 1.78 17.13 -6.80
CA VAL A 431 2.98 17.92 -6.48
C VAL A 431 4.01 17.73 -7.60
N ALA A 432 4.52 18.83 -8.15
CA ALA A 432 5.59 18.85 -9.13
C ALA A 432 6.90 19.29 -8.47
N LEU A 433 7.90 18.41 -8.47
CA LEU A 433 9.22 18.63 -7.88
C LEU A 433 10.30 18.69 -8.95
N ASN A 434 11.42 19.37 -8.66
CA ASN A 434 12.65 19.17 -9.41
C ASN A 434 13.27 17.80 -9.02
N PRO A 435 13.60 16.91 -9.96
CA PRO A 435 14.13 15.57 -9.64
C PRO A 435 15.57 15.57 -9.11
N GLU A 436 16.36 16.64 -9.35
CA GLU A 436 17.76 16.74 -8.93
C GLU A 436 17.88 17.18 -7.45
N ASP A 437 16.99 18.05 -6.97
CA ASP A 437 17.09 18.67 -5.63
C ASP A 437 15.81 18.68 -4.78
N GLY A 438 14.70 18.13 -5.28
CA GLY A 438 13.45 17.94 -4.53
C GLY A 438 12.67 19.23 -4.26
N LYS A 439 13.04 20.38 -4.85
CA LYS A 439 12.30 21.63 -4.65
C LYS A 439 10.93 21.58 -5.31
N LEU A 440 9.94 22.12 -4.59
CA LEU A 440 8.60 22.37 -5.11
C LEU A 440 8.63 23.39 -6.25
N ILE A 441 8.13 22.99 -7.42
CA ILE A 441 7.96 23.84 -8.60
C ILE A 441 6.53 24.38 -8.63
N TRP A 442 5.54 23.49 -8.54
CA TRP A 442 4.13 23.83 -8.37
C TRP A 442 3.36 22.68 -7.69
N HIS A 443 2.15 22.97 -7.22
CA HIS A 443 1.21 21.95 -6.74
C HIS A 443 -0.22 22.31 -7.12
N LYS A 444 -1.13 21.33 -7.06
CA LYS A 444 -2.56 21.51 -7.31
C LYS A 444 -3.37 20.55 -6.47
N SER A 445 -4.20 21.07 -5.56
CA SER A 445 -5.14 20.25 -4.78
C SER A 445 -6.31 19.81 -5.65
N LEU A 446 -6.74 18.56 -5.49
CA LEU A 446 -7.84 17.96 -6.26
C LEU A 446 -8.97 17.42 -5.37
N VAL A 447 -8.65 16.93 -4.17
CA VAL A 447 -9.64 16.54 -3.13
C VAL A 447 -9.28 17.22 -1.79
N PRO A 448 -9.40 18.57 -1.69
CA PRO A 448 -9.04 19.32 -0.48
C PRO A 448 -9.94 18.96 0.70
N ASN A 449 -9.36 18.80 1.89
CA ASN A 449 -10.07 18.43 3.12
C ASN A 449 -10.92 17.15 3.00
N ASP A 450 -10.47 16.19 2.19
CA ASP A 450 -11.02 14.83 2.03
C ASP A 450 -11.41 14.21 3.37
N ASP A 451 -12.54 13.52 3.41
CA ASP A 451 -13.09 12.86 4.61
C ASP A 451 -13.58 11.43 4.36
N HIS A 452 -13.19 10.85 3.22
CA HIS A 452 -13.63 9.53 2.74
C HIS A 452 -12.47 8.55 2.49
N ASP A 453 -11.23 8.91 2.84
CA ASP A 453 -10.00 8.19 2.43
C ASP A 453 -9.93 8.10 0.89
N TRP A 454 -9.93 9.26 0.22
CA TRP A 454 -9.99 9.38 -1.24
C TRP A 454 -8.70 9.93 -1.86
N ASP A 455 -7.60 9.23 -1.59
CA ASP A 455 -6.28 9.37 -2.21
C ASP A 455 -6.31 9.86 -3.65
N LEU A 456 -5.49 10.86 -3.96
CA LEU A 456 -4.99 10.99 -5.31
C LEU A 456 -3.98 9.87 -5.56
N THR A 457 -4.25 9.01 -6.54
CA THR A 457 -3.47 7.78 -6.76
C THR A 457 -2.64 7.79 -8.03
N GLN A 458 -2.96 8.62 -9.03
CA GLN A 458 -2.31 8.57 -10.34
C GLN A 458 -1.96 9.97 -10.84
N VAL A 459 -0.78 10.10 -11.43
CA VAL A 459 -0.25 11.30 -12.12
C VAL A 459 0.32 10.92 -13.49
N SER A 460 -0.33 9.96 -14.16
CA SER A 460 0.05 9.48 -15.48
C SER A 460 -1.19 9.11 -16.30
N PRO A 461 -1.15 9.24 -17.64
CA PRO A 461 0.01 9.65 -18.44
C PRO A 461 0.27 11.16 -18.52
N VAL A 462 1.53 11.51 -18.80
CA VAL A 462 1.97 12.83 -19.27
C VAL A 462 1.99 12.82 -20.79
N LEU A 463 1.13 13.62 -21.42
CA LEU A 463 1.03 13.75 -22.88
C LEU A 463 1.62 15.09 -23.32
N LYS A 464 2.35 15.06 -24.43
CA LYS A 464 3.12 16.19 -24.96
C LYS A 464 2.63 16.54 -26.36
N SER A 465 2.34 17.82 -26.60
CA SER A 465 1.80 18.34 -27.86
C SER A 465 2.69 18.03 -29.09
N ASN A 466 4.01 17.97 -28.89
CA ASN A 466 5.00 17.62 -29.90
C ASN A 466 5.18 16.11 -30.17
N LEU A 467 4.62 15.23 -29.33
CA LEU A 467 4.79 13.76 -29.44
C LEU A 467 3.46 13.03 -29.64
N ASP A 468 2.45 13.36 -28.84
CA ASP A 468 1.20 12.59 -28.72
C ASP A 468 0.05 13.19 -29.54
N ASN A 469 0.32 14.26 -30.32
CA ASN A 469 -0.64 15.01 -31.15
C ASN A 469 -1.84 15.55 -30.35
N THR A 470 -1.59 15.96 -29.09
CA THR A 470 -2.45 16.88 -28.33
C THR A 470 -2.18 18.33 -28.73
N LYS A 471 -3.07 19.27 -28.40
CA LYS A 471 -2.88 20.71 -28.63
C LYS A 471 -1.96 21.32 -27.57
N ASN A 472 -2.09 20.85 -26.34
CA ASN A 472 -1.38 21.32 -25.16
C ASN A 472 -0.63 20.15 -24.51
N ASP A 473 0.41 20.47 -23.74
CA ASP A 473 1.05 19.52 -22.84
C ASP A 473 0.15 19.34 -21.59
N LEU A 474 -0.12 18.10 -21.19
CA LEU A 474 -1.02 17.79 -20.09
C LEU A 474 -0.57 16.59 -19.26
N VAL A 475 -0.99 16.56 -17.99
CA VAL A 475 -0.90 15.37 -17.14
C VAL A 475 -2.31 14.88 -16.78
N ALA A 476 -2.57 13.61 -17.05
CA ALA A 476 -3.78 12.94 -16.61
C ALA A 476 -3.63 12.45 -15.16
N THR A 477 -4.71 12.58 -14.38
CA THR A 477 -4.70 12.29 -12.95
C THR A 477 -6.05 11.76 -12.49
N VAL A 478 -6.05 10.84 -11.54
CA VAL A 478 -7.26 10.21 -10.99
C VAL A 478 -6.98 9.64 -9.59
N GLY A 479 -8.00 9.61 -8.75
CA GLY A 479 -7.91 9.10 -7.38
C GLY A 479 -8.90 7.99 -7.06
N LYS A 480 -8.89 7.64 -5.77
CA LYS A 480 -9.96 6.91 -5.12
C LYS A 480 -11.31 7.65 -5.21
N ASP A 481 -11.31 8.97 -5.42
CA ASP A 481 -12.52 9.79 -5.66
C ASP A 481 -13.34 9.42 -6.92
N GLY A 482 -12.75 8.66 -7.84
CA GLY A 482 -13.42 8.18 -9.06
C GLY A 482 -13.57 9.24 -10.17
N VAL A 483 -12.80 10.33 -10.13
CA VAL A 483 -12.85 11.41 -11.14
C VAL A 483 -11.53 11.52 -11.89
N LEU A 484 -11.54 11.16 -13.17
CA LEU A 484 -10.42 11.37 -14.09
C LEU A 484 -10.38 12.83 -14.51
N ARG A 485 -9.18 13.43 -14.46
CA ARG A 485 -8.95 14.83 -14.84
C ARG A 485 -7.73 14.92 -15.75
N ALA A 486 -7.73 15.91 -16.64
CA ALA A 486 -6.53 16.34 -17.35
C ALA A 486 -6.14 17.75 -16.89
N ILE A 487 -4.88 17.93 -16.51
CA ILE A 487 -4.33 19.19 -16.02
C ILE A 487 -3.36 19.73 -17.07
N ASP A 488 -3.58 20.96 -17.50
CA ASP A 488 -2.76 21.66 -18.48
C ASP A 488 -1.40 22.05 -17.85
N LEU A 489 -0.29 21.61 -18.45
CA LEU A 489 1.05 21.77 -17.86
C LEU A 489 1.64 23.16 -18.04
N GLU A 490 1.11 24.03 -18.92
CA GLU A 490 1.56 25.42 -19.00
C GLU A 490 0.87 26.26 -17.90
N SER A 491 -0.46 26.26 -17.90
CA SER A 491 -1.34 27.11 -17.07
C SER A 491 -1.71 26.54 -15.70
N LYS A 492 -1.48 25.23 -15.48
CA LYS A 492 -1.87 24.46 -14.28
C LYS A 492 -3.40 24.45 -14.03
N SER A 493 -4.18 24.79 -15.06
CA SER A 493 -5.64 24.75 -15.04
C SER A 493 -6.16 23.32 -15.27
N THR A 494 -7.39 23.06 -14.85
CA THR A 494 -8.07 21.78 -15.12
C THR A 494 -8.76 21.89 -16.48
N ILE A 495 -8.44 20.99 -17.42
CA ILE A 495 -9.01 20.98 -18.77
C ILE A 495 -10.44 20.40 -18.73
N TYR A 496 -10.60 19.27 -18.05
CA TYR A 496 -11.88 18.62 -17.79
C TYR A 496 -11.81 17.77 -16.50
N GLU A 497 -12.99 17.38 -16.01
CA GLU A 497 -13.20 16.38 -14.97
C GLU A 497 -14.31 15.43 -15.44
N THR A 498 -14.05 14.12 -15.40
CA THR A 498 -15.00 13.08 -15.86
C THR A 498 -15.12 11.96 -14.85
N GLU A 499 -16.33 11.69 -14.38
CA GLU A 499 -16.64 10.57 -13.49
C GLU A 499 -16.48 9.24 -14.25
N ILE A 500 -15.58 8.36 -13.79
CA ILE A 500 -15.31 7.07 -14.45
C ILE A 500 -16.07 5.89 -13.82
N THR A 501 -16.58 6.07 -12.61
CA THR A 501 -17.29 5.07 -11.79
C THR A 501 -18.48 5.71 -11.08
N THR A 502 -19.29 4.97 -10.32
CA THR A 502 -20.46 5.56 -9.63
C THR A 502 -20.03 6.53 -8.54
N ARG A 503 -20.50 7.79 -8.63
CA ARG A 503 -20.42 8.79 -7.55
C ARG A 503 -21.79 9.01 -6.93
N LEU A 504 -21.87 9.01 -5.60
CA LEU A 504 -23.09 9.22 -4.81
C LEU A 504 -22.72 9.85 -3.48
N ASN A 505 -23.43 10.92 -3.09
CA ASN A 505 -23.22 11.64 -1.83
C ASN A 505 -21.76 12.08 -1.60
N ALA A 506 -20.97 12.23 -2.66
CA ALA A 506 -19.53 12.39 -2.57
C ALA A 506 -19.09 13.76 -1.99
N ASP A 507 -20.00 14.73 -1.95
CA ASP A 507 -19.81 16.03 -1.33
C ASP A 507 -20.56 16.15 0.02
N VAL A 508 -20.98 15.03 0.62
CA VAL A 508 -21.75 14.95 1.88
C VAL A 508 -20.83 14.49 3.02
N PRO A 509 -20.49 15.35 4.00
CA PRO A 509 -19.46 15.02 4.98
C PRO A 509 -19.76 13.82 5.90
N VAL A 510 -18.71 13.11 6.29
CA VAL A 510 -18.77 11.95 7.19
C VAL A 510 -19.04 12.39 8.64
N THR A 511 -20.27 12.18 9.09
CA THR A 511 -20.68 12.43 10.48
C THR A 511 -20.70 11.15 11.32
N ARG A 512 -21.11 11.25 12.59
CA ARG A 512 -21.26 10.10 13.51
C ARG A 512 -22.51 9.27 13.22
N GLU A 513 -23.54 9.91 12.67
CA GLU A 513 -24.75 9.28 12.15
C GLU A 513 -24.43 8.45 10.88
N GLY A 514 -23.43 8.89 10.13
CA GLY A 514 -22.82 8.21 8.99
C GLY A 514 -23.55 8.42 7.67
N VAL A 515 -22.77 8.32 6.58
CA VAL A 515 -23.21 8.54 5.20
C VAL A 515 -22.93 7.29 4.38
N ILE A 516 -23.82 6.94 3.44
CA ILE A 516 -23.51 5.98 2.38
C ILE A 516 -23.04 6.79 1.18
N ALA A 517 -21.80 6.58 0.76
CA ALA A 517 -21.20 7.24 -0.38
C ALA A 517 -20.64 6.22 -1.39
N CYS A 518 -20.53 6.66 -2.63
CA CYS A 518 -19.81 5.97 -3.69
C CYS A 518 -18.82 6.98 -4.29
N PRO A 519 -17.54 6.60 -4.55
CA PRO A 519 -16.96 5.28 -4.33
C PRO A 519 -16.86 4.89 -2.84
N GLY A 520 -16.53 3.64 -2.52
CA GLY A 520 -16.16 3.25 -1.16
C GLY A 520 -14.73 3.66 -0.79
N VAL A 521 -14.24 3.19 0.36
CA VAL A 521 -12.87 3.46 0.88
C VAL A 521 -11.73 2.96 -0.03
N PHE A 522 -11.95 1.88 -0.79
CA PHE A 522 -11.01 1.43 -1.83
C PHE A 522 -11.13 2.25 -3.12
N GLY A 523 -12.02 3.24 -3.14
CA GLY A 523 -12.13 4.23 -4.19
C GLY A 523 -12.64 3.73 -5.53
N GLY A 524 -12.47 4.58 -6.55
CA GLY A 524 -12.55 4.23 -7.96
C GLY A 524 -11.22 3.69 -8.50
N VAL A 525 -10.10 4.38 -8.27
CA VAL A 525 -8.77 3.94 -8.75
C VAL A 525 -7.80 3.75 -7.59
N LEU A 526 -7.09 2.62 -7.62
CA LEU A 526 -5.99 2.30 -6.70
C LEU A 526 -4.64 2.41 -7.42
N TRP A 527 -3.80 1.38 -7.39
CA TRP A 527 -2.40 1.47 -7.80
C TRP A 527 -2.13 1.46 -9.31
N ASN A 528 -3.07 1.01 -10.14
CA ASN A 528 -2.94 0.98 -11.61
C ASN A 528 -3.83 2.06 -12.25
N GLY A 529 -3.22 3.02 -12.95
CA GLY A 529 -3.90 4.13 -13.60
C GLY A 529 -4.29 3.92 -15.06
N PRO A 530 -4.70 5.01 -15.75
CA PRO A 530 -5.10 4.94 -17.15
C PRO A 530 -3.95 4.65 -18.11
N ALA A 531 -4.29 4.06 -19.26
CA ALA A 531 -3.39 3.93 -20.41
C ALA A 531 -3.80 4.90 -21.53
N TYR A 532 -2.82 5.43 -22.27
CA TYR A 532 -3.07 6.24 -23.46
C TYR A 532 -3.26 5.36 -24.70
N VAL A 533 -4.19 5.70 -25.59
CA VAL A 533 -4.39 5.06 -26.89
C VAL A 533 -4.09 6.10 -27.98
N PRO A 534 -2.87 6.13 -28.55
CA PRO A 534 -2.48 7.18 -29.51
C PRO A 534 -3.36 7.21 -30.77
N SER A 535 -3.70 6.05 -31.34
CA SER A 535 -4.45 5.94 -32.60
C SER A 535 -5.87 6.51 -32.55
N GLU A 536 -6.47 6.57 -31.36
CA GLU A 536 -7.85 7.01 -31.12
C GLU A 536 -7.93 8.27 -30.23
N HIS A 537 -6.77 8.77 -29.77
CA HIS A 537 -6.63 9.86 -28.79
C HIS A 537 -7.42 9.65 -27.48
N LEU A 538 -7.36 8.46 -26.89
CA LEU A 538 -8.13 8.09 -25.70
C LEU A 538 -7.29 7.88 -24.44
N LEU A 539 -7.89 8.15 -23.29
CA LEU A 539 -7.45 7.61 -22.00
C LEU A 539 -8.42 6.51 -21.57
N VAL A 540 -7.90 5.32 -21.31
CA VAL A 540 -8.69 4.16 -20.85
C VAL A 540 -8.31 3.83 -19.42
N THR A 541 -9.28 3.98 -18.50
CA THR A 541 -9.05 3.90 -17.05
C THR A 541 -9.75 2.68 -16.45
N PRO A 542 -9.04 1.82 -15.68
CA PRO A 542 -9.69 0.80 -14.86
C PRO A 542 -10.34 1.45 -13.64
N ALA A 543 -11.48 0.92 -13.20
CA ALA A 543 -12.14 1.36 -11.99
C ALA A 543 -12.80 0.23 -11.20
N ILE A 544 -12.81 0.43 -9.88
CA ILE A 544 -13.70 -0.21 -8.90
C ILE A 544 -15.04 0.54 -8.94
N ASP A 545 -16.15 -0.18 -8.86
CA ASP A 545 -17.50 0.38 -8.77
C ASP A 545 -18.25 -0.25 -7.59
N TYR A 546 -18.19 0.43 -6.45
CA TYR A 546 -18.87 0.01 -5.22
C TYR A 546 -19.05 1.20 -4.27
N CYS A 547 -19.84 1.00 -3.22
CA CYS A 547 -20.18 2.02 -2.23
C CYS A 547 -19.88 1.51 -0.81
N ALA A 548 -19.73 2.43 0.14
CA ALA A 548 -19.58 2.10 1.55
C ALA A 548 -20.37 3.05 2.46
N ARG A 549 -20.70 2.59 3.67
CA ARG A 549 -21.16 3.44 4.75
C ARG A 549 -19.98 3.86 5.60
N PHE A 550 -19.67 5.16 5.59
CA PHE A 550 -18.65 5.80 6.41
C PHE A 550 -19.29 6.38 7.68
N SER A 551 -18.62 6.33 8.83
CA SER A 551 -19.04 7.07 10.02
C SER A 551 -17.90 7.44 10.95
N ALA A 552 -17.85 8.70 11.39
CA ALA A 552 -16.84 9.20 12.31
C ALA A 552 -17.02 8.65 13.74
N ALA A 553 -15.91 8.44 14.45
CA ALA A 553 -15.92 7.97 15.83
C ALA A 553 -16.34 9.05 16.84
N ARG A 554 -16.65 8.62 18.07
CA ARG A 554 -16.96 9.53 19.19
C ARG A 554 -15.71 10.07 19.89
N VAL A 555 -14.67 9.25 19.98
CA VAL A 555 -13.34 9.54 20.56
C VAL A 555 -12.34 8.95 19.58
N ILE A 556 -11.22 9.65 19.35
CA ILE A 556 -10.10 9.16 18.57
C ILE A 556 -8.81 9.39 19.36
N GLU A 557 -7.88 8.46 19.26
CA GLU A 557 -6.60 8.45 19.96
C GLU A 557 -5.52 8.01 18.97
N HIS A 558 -4.47 8.81 18.83
CA HIS A 558 -3.35 8.48 17.95
C HIS A 558 -2.31 7.67 18.71
N VAL A 559 -2.06 6.45 18.24
CA VAL A 559 -0.94 5.61 18.68
C VAL A 559 -0.03 5.39 17.46
N PRO A 560 1.23 5.88 17.48
CA PRO A 560 2.14 5.76 16.33
C PRO A 560 2.23 4.33 15.77
N GLY A 561 2.12 4.20 14.45
CA GLY A 561 2.15 2.90 13.80
C GLY A 561 0.97 1.98 14.11
N ARG A 562 -0.17 2.51 14.57
CA ARG A 562 -1.49 1.87 14.57
C ARG A 562 -2.42 2.59 13.58
N LEU A 563 -3.53 1.96 13.21
CA LEU A 563 -4.49 2.54 12.25
C LEU A 563 -5.25 3.72 12.88
N TYR A 564 -5.45 4.81 12.14
CA TYR A 564 -5.96 6.09 12.64
C TYR A 564 -7.10 6.69 11.79
N MET A 565 -7.91 5.85 11.14
CA MET A 565 -9.10 6.26 10.34
C MET A 565 -10.01 7.29 11.01
N GLY A 566 -10.04 7.30 12.35
CA GLY A 566 -10.90 8.17 13.14
C GLY A 566 -12.41 7.86 13.02
N GLY A 567 -12.76 6.68 12.49
CA GLY A 567 -14.12 6.23 12.23
C GLY A 567 -14.18 4.76 11.80
N ASP A 568 -15.32 4.38 11.23
CA ASP A 568 -15.65 3.04 10.74
C ASP A 568 -16.13 3.09 9.28
N VAL A 569 -15.86 2.02 8.52
CA VAL A 569 -16.30 1.85 7.13
C VAL A 569 -16.90 0.47 6.91
N ALA A 570 -18.20 0.41 6.63
CA ALA A 570 -18.90 -0.80 6.26
C ALA A 570 -19.12 -0.85 4.73
N PRO A 571 -18.48 -1.75 3.96
CA PRO A 571 -18.70 -1.87 2.52
C PRO A 571 -20.11 -2.38 2.22
N MET A 572 -20.71 -1.90 1.13
CA MET A 572 -21.96 -2.45 0.60
C MET A 572 -21.70 -3.79 -0.13
N GLU A 573 -22.75 -4.60 -0.29
CA GLU A 573 -22.59 -5.96 -0.83
C GLU A 573 -22.30 -6.02 -2.32
N ASP A 574 -22.80 -5.04 -3.08
CA ASP A 574 -22.63 -4.88 -4.52
C ASP A 574 -21.25 -4.29 -4.82
N GLN A 575 -20.44 -5.04 -5.57
CA GLN A 575 -19.09 -4.67 -6.00
C GLN A 575 -18.93 -5.09 -7.46
N SER A 576 -18.59 -4.15 -8.33
CA SER A 576 -18.32 -4.39 -9.75
C SER A 576 -17.19 -3.48 -10.23
N GLY A 577 -16.97 -3.35 -11.54
CA GLY A 577 -15.91 -2.50 -12.08
C GLY A 577 -16.18 -1.97 -13.47
N TRP A 578 -15.33 -1.05 -13.92
CA TRP A 578 -15.40 -0.47 -15.26
C TRP A 578 -14.02 -0.44 -15.93
N LEU A 579 -13.99 -0.56 -17.26
CA LEU A 579 -13.04 0.21 -18.07
C LEU A 579 -13.80 1.39 -18.67
N THR A 580 -13.29 2.60 -18.46
CA THR A 580 -13.90 3.83 -18.98
C THR A 580 -12.94 4.52 -19.93
N ALA A 581 -13.35 4.69 -21.19
CA ALA A 581 -12.58 5.36 -22.22
C ALA A 581 -13.12 6.76 -22.51
N VAL A 582 -12.27 7.77 -22.36
CA VAL A 582 -12.59 9.18 -22.65
C VAL A 582 -11.64 9.77 -23.68
N GLY A 583 -12.06 10.81 -24.41
CA GLY A 583 -11.15 11.60 -25.24
C GLY A 583 -10.10 12.32 -24.39
N ALA A 584 -8.82 12.13 -24.70
CA ALA A 584 -7.69 12.52 -23.84
C ALA A 584 -7.58 14.04 -23.57
N GLU A 585 -8.14 14.87 -24.46
CA GLU A 585 -8.23 16.33 -24.27
C GLU A 585 -9.65 16.82 -23.93
N SER A 586 -10.69 16.05 -24.25
CA SER A 586 -12.09 16.53 -24.18
C SER A 586 -12.85 16.02 -22.96
N GLY A 587 -12.39 14.94 -22.31
CA GLY A 587 -13.10 14.26 -21.24
C GLY A 587 -14.39 13.55 -21.69
N GLU A 588 -14.77 13.66 -22.96
CA GLU A 588 -15.99 13.07 -23.51
C GLU A 588 -15.92 11.55 -23.44
N LEU A 589 -16.94 10.92 -22.86
CA LEU A 589 -17.08 9.47 -22.83
C LEU A 589 -17.20 8.90 -24.26
N ARG A 590 -16.44 7.85 -24.54
CA ARG A 590 -16.40 7.17 -25.85
C ARG A 590 -16.99 5.77 -25.77
N TRP A 591 -16.56 5.00 -24.77
CA TRP A 591 -17.13 3.69 -24.43
C TRP A 591 -16.92 3.35 -22.96
N LYS A 592 -17.76 2.47 -22.41
CA LYS A 592 -17.53 1.79 -21.13
C LYS A 592 -17.66 0.28 -21.32
N TYR A 593 -16.79 -0.49 -20.68
CA TYR A 593 -16.97 -1.92 -20.44
C TYR A 593 -17.31 -2.14 -18.97
N HIS A 594 -18.36 -2.90 -18.67
CA HIS A 594 -18.73 -3.28 -17.30
C HIS A 594 -18.13 -4.63 -16.94
N SER A 595 -17.42 -4.69 -15.81
CA SER A 595 -16.88 -5.93 -15.25
C SER A 595 -17.75 -6.38 -14.07
N PRO A 596 -18.07 -7.68 -13.94
CA PRO A 596 -18.80 -8.23 -12.81
C PRO A 596 -18.00 -8.24 -11.49
N ALA A 597 -16.74 -7.79 -11.49
CA ALA A 597 -15.92 -7.58 -10.30
C ALA A 597 -15.08 -6.28 -10.44
N PRO A 598 -14.49 -5.73 -9.37
CA PRO A 598 -13.66 -4.55 -9.48
C PRO A 598 -12.45 -4.73 -10.40
N MET A 599 -12.02 -3.66 -11.08
CA MET A 599 -10.87 -3.69 -11.98
C MET A 599 -9.71 -2.89 -11.38
N VAL A 600 -8.65 -3.61 -10.98
CA VAL A 600 -7.44 -3.05 -10.34
C VAL A 600 -6.13 -3.51 -11.00
N SER A 601 -6.22 -4.33 -12.05
CA SER A 601 -5.07 -4.72 -12.89
C SER A 601 -4.57 -3.56 -13.73
N GLY A 602 -3.30 -3.61 -14.14
CA GLY A 602 -2.76 -2.71 -15.15
C GLY A 602 -3.53 -2.83 -16.46
N VAL A 603 -3.88 -1.69 -17.06
CA VAL A 603 -4.41 -1.57 -18.42
C VAL A 603 -3.26 -1.23 -19.36
N THR A 604 -3.23 -1.76 -20.58
CA THR A 604 -2.14 -1.54 -21.54
C THR A 604 -2.65 -1.52 -22.96
N SER A 605 -2.29 -0.48 -23.71
CA SER A 605 -2.68 -0.32 -25.11
C SER A 605 -1.57 -0.81 -26.04
N THR A 606 -1.94 -1.24 -27.25
CA THR A 606 -0.97 -1.63 -28.28
C THR A 606 -1.29 -1.06 -29.65
N GLU A 607 -0.25 -0.84 -30.47
CA GLU A 607 -0.35 -0.49 -31.90
C GLU A 607 -1.05 -1.59 -32.74
N GLY A 608 -1.30 -2.77 -32.15
CA GLY A 608 -2.22 -3.77 -32.72
C GLY A 608 -3.69 -3.36 -32.73
N GLY A 609 -4.04 -2.17 -32.22
CA GLY A 609 -5.41 -1.68 -32.06
C GLY A 609 -6.14 -2.33 -30.88
N LEU A 610 -5.40 -2.74 -29.86
CA LEU A 610 -5.92 -3.47 -28.70
C LEU A 610 -5.75 -2.68 -27.40
N VAL A 611 -6.71 -2.83 -26.50
CA VAL A 611 -6.56 -2.60 -25.06
C VAL A 611 -6.51 -3.96 -24.38
N VAL A 612 -5.53 -4.15 -23.50
CA VAL A 612 -5.38 -5.35 -22.66
C VAL A 612 -5.61 -4.95 -21.20
N ALA A 613 -6.46 -5.69 -20.50
CA ALA A 613 -6.83 -5.40 -19.11
C ALA A 613 -7.09 -6.70 -18.33
N GLY A 614 -7.04 -6.63 -17.00
CA GLY A 614 -7.31 -7.78 -16.13
C GLY A 614 -8.45 -7.55 -15.15
N GLU A 615 -9.29 -8.56 -14.97
CA GLU A 615 -10.39 -8.57 -14.01
C GLU A 615 -10.02 -9.28 -12.69
N LEU A 616 -10.67 -8.92 -11.58
CA LEU A 616 -10.61 -9.70 -10.34
C LEU A 616 -11.35 -11.04 -10.39
N THR A 617 -12.14 -11.30 -11.43
CA THR A 617 -12.63 -12.64 -11.82
C THR A 617 -11.56 -13.53 -12.46
N GLY A 618 -10.32 -13.06 -12.58
CA GLY A 618 -9.21 -13.81 -13.18
C GLY A 618 -9.16 -13.82 -14.71
N ASN A 619 -10.06 -13.10 -15.38
CA ASN A 619 -10.05 -12.98 -16.83
C ASN A 619 -9.03 -11.93 -17.31
N LEU A 620 -8.13 -12.34 -18.20
CA LEU A 620 -7.37 -11.43 -19.06
C LEU A 620 -8.23 -11.08 -20.28
N LEU A 621 -8.52 -9.79 -20.46
CA LEU A 621 -9.34 -9.24 -21.53
C LEU A 621 -8.48 -8.59 -22.61
N PHE A 622 -8.87 -8.81 -23.86
CA PHE A 622 -8.37 -8.10 -25.04
C PHE A 622 -9.55 -7.45 -25.76
N LEU A 623 -9.58 -6.12 -25.76
CA LEU A 623 -10.66 -5.31 -26.30
C LEU A 623 -10.17 -4.54 -27.53
N ASP A 624 -11.08 -4.27 -28.48
CA ASP A 624 -10.82 -3.28 -29.53
C ASP A 624 -10.68 -1.89 -28.90
N ALA A 625 -9.57 -1.19 -29.19
CA ALA A 625 -9.27 0.08 -28.54
C ALA A 625 -10.24 1.23 -28.91
N SER A 626 -10.90 1.14 -30.07
CA SER A 626 -11.84 2.15 -30.58
C SER A 626 -13.27 1.97 -30.09
N THR A 627 -13.71 0.72 -29.84
CA THR A 627 -15.11 0.41 -29.46
C THR A 627 -15.29 -0.11 -28.03
N GLY A 628 -14.25 -0.66 -27.40
CA GLY A 628 -14.38 -1.40 -26.14
C GLY A 628 -15.01 -2.79 -26.29
N GLU A 629 -15.14 -3.31 -27.51
CA GLU A 629 -15.64 -4.68 -27.76
C GLU A 629 -14.61 -5.72 -27.32
N VAL A 630 -14.99 -6.68 -26.47
CA VAL A 630 -14.11 -7.77 -26.04
C VAL A 630 -13.91 -8.76 -27.18
N LEU A 631 -12.78 -8.64 -27.88
CA LEU A 631 -12.38 -9.53 -28.97
C LEU A 631 -11.90 -10.88 -28.46
N ARG A 632 -11.31 -10.92 -27.25
CA ARG A 632 -10.94 -12.17 -26.58
C ARG A 632 -10.92 -12.02 -25.05
N GLN A 633 -11.29 -13.11 -24.40
CA GLN A 633 -11.17 -13.33 -22.95
C GLN A 633 -10.35 -14.61 -22.72
N ILE A 634 -9.51 -14.63 -21.68
CA ILE A 634 -8.74 -15.80 -21.25
C ILE A 634 -8.83 -15.92 -19.72
N ASP A 635 -9.39 -17.01 -19.21
CA ASP A 635 -9.31 -17.35 -17.79
C ASP A 635 -7.85 -17.71 -17.41
N THR A 636 -7.30 -17.00 -16.43
CA THR A 636 -5.95 -17.24 -15.89
C THR A 636 -5.94 -18.16 -14.67
N GLY A 637 -7.12 -18.45 -14.10
CA GLY A 637 -7.36 -19.31 -12.95
C GLY A 637 -7.13 -18.65 -11.58
N ALA A 638 -6.82 -17.35 -11.51
CA ALA A 638 -6.77 -16.55 -10.28
C ALA A 638 -6.89 -15.04 -10.60
N PRO A 639 -7.35 -14.20 -9.64
CA PRO A 639 -7.61 -12.77 -9.87
C PRO A 639 -6.44 -11.98 -10.46
N LEU A 640 -6.72 -10.93 -11.24
CA LEU A 640 -5.69 -10.07 -11.84
C LEU A 640 -5.61 -8.72 -11.12
N GLY A 641 -4.45 -8.44 -10.52
CA GLY A 641 -4.22 -7.19 -9.75
C GLY A 641 -2.83 -6.60 -9.87
N GLY A 642 -1.89 -7.24 -10.59
CA GLY A 642 -0.60 -6.65 -10.89
C GLY A 642 -0.60 -5.88 -12.21
N GLY A 643 0.57 -5.73 -12.82
CA GLY A 643 0.69 -5.16 -14.16
C GLY A 643 0.33 -6.16 -15.27
N VAL A 644 -0.14 -5.61 -16.38
CA VAL A 644 -0.14 -6.24 -17.71
C VAL A 644 0.93 -5.52 -18.52
N VAL A 645 1.76 -6.25 -19.27
CA VAL A 645 2.87 -5.69 -20.04
C VAL A 645 2.99 -6.31 -21.43
N SER A 646 3.41 -5.53 -22.42
CA SER A 646 3.60 -5.94 -23.83
C SER A 646 5.01 -5.60 -24.30
N TYR A 647 5.80 -6.63 -24.58
CA TYR A 647 7.24 -6.56 -24.87
C TYR A 647 7.62 -7.52 -26.01
N SER A 648 8.84 -7.43 -26.50
CA SER A 648 9.41 -8.31 -27.52
C SER A 648 10.60 -9.08 -26.96
N ALA A 649 10.63 -10.39 -27.16
CA ALA A 649 11.78 -11.23 -26.86
C ALA A 649 12.12 -12.07 -28.10
N MET A 650 13.41 -12.17 -28.47
CA MET A 650 13.86 -12.87 -29.68
C MET A 650 13.10 -12.50 -30.97
N GLY A 651 12.65 -11.24 -31.10
CA GLY A 651 11.91 -10.74 -32.27
C GLY A 651 10.42 -11.11 -32.34
N LYS A 652 9.84 -11.53 -31.21
CA LYS A 652 8.44 -11.97 -31.10
C LYS A 652 7.75 -11.25 -29.95
N GLN A 653 6.51 -10.79 -30.13
CA GLN A 653 5.75 -10.08 -29.12
C GLN A 653 5.16 -11.07 -28.10
N TYR A 654 5.21 -10.69 -26.83
CA TYR A 654 4.64 -11.41 -25.70
C TYR A 654 3.80 -10.45 -24.85
N ILE A 655 2.77 -11.00 -24.21
CA ILE A 655 1.96 -10.32 -23.18
C ILE A 655 2.19 -11.09 -21.88
N ALA A 656 2.61 -10.40 -20.82
CA ALA A 656 2.71 -11.00 -19.48
C ALA A 656 1.73 -10.35 -18.51
N VAL A 657 1.19 -11.17 -17.60
CA VAL A 657 0.26 -10.73 -16.57
C VAL A 657 0.52 -11.42 -15.22
N SER A 658 0.32 -10.66 -14.15
CA SER A 658 0.34 -11.11 -12.76
C SER A 658 -1.03 -11.61 -12.30
N SER A 659 -1.16 -12.92 -12.09
CA SER A 659 -2.40 -13.61 -11.68
C SER A 659 -2.25 -14.22 -10.28
N GLY A 660 -3.17 -13.96 -9.35
CA GLY A 660 -3.09 -14.42 -7.96
C GLY A 660 -4.09 -13.75 -7.04
N ASN A 661 -3.93 -13.91 -5.72
CA ASN A 661 -4.65 -13.12 -4.74
C ASN A 661 -4.32 -11.62 -4.96
N ALA A 662 -5.27 -10.76 -5.32
CA ALA A 662 -4.99 -9.35 -5.62
C ALA A 662 -5.16 -8.43 -4.40
N MET A 663 -6.27 -8.61 -3.67
CA MET A 663 -6.61 -7.93 -2.42
C MET A 663 -7.63 -8.77 -1.66
N MET A 664 -7.42 -8.98 -0.36
CA MET A 664 -8.18 -9.97 0.44
C MET A 664 -9.64 -9.55 0.78
N THR A 665 -10.05 -8.33 0.42
CA THR A 665 -11.33 -7.72 0.83
C THR A 665 -12.40 -7.69 -0.26
N PHE A 666 -12.06 -7.97 -1.52
CA PHE A 666 -13.01 -8.02 -2.63
C PHE A 666 -13.57 -9.43 -2.86
N LYS A 667 -14.84 -9.52 -3.27
CA LYS A 667 -15.44 -10.78 -3.73
C LYS A 667 -14.95 -11.09 -5.15
N THR A 668 -14.05 -12.06 -5.30
CA THR A 668 -13.40 -12.38 -6.59
C THR A 668 -14.03 -13.54 -7.37
N GLY A 669 -14.91 -14.32 -6.74
CA GLY A 669 -15.52 -15.52 -7.33
C GLY A 669 -14.62 -16.76 -7.38
N HIS A 670 -13.30 -16.60 -7.19
CA HIS A 670 -12.33 -17.69 -7.07
C HIS A 670 -12.04 -18.00 -5.59
N GLU A 671 -11.73 -19.26 -5.28
CA GLU A 671 -11.04 -19.56 -4.03
C GLU A 671 -9.65 -18.92 -4.06
N THR A 672 -9.27 -18.21 -3.00
CA THR A 672 -7.94 -17.59 -2.82
C THR A 672 -6.86 -18.61 -2.43
N SER A 673 -7.01 -19.87 -2.85
CA SER A 673 -6.23 -21.05 -2.44
C SER A 673 -5.07 -21.41 -3.39
N ARG A 674 -4.86 -20.63 -4.46
CA ARG A 674 -3.75 -20.79 -5.42
C ARG A 674 -2.65 -19.72 -5.25
N GLU A 675 -1.39 -20.17 -5.33
CA GLU A 675 -0.21 -19.29 -5.37
C GLU A 675 -0.20 -18.35 -6.58
N GLY A 676 0.23 -17.11 -6.36
CA GLY A 676 0.39 -16.14 -7.44
C GLY A 676 1.39 -16.61 -8.50
N SER A 677 1.09 -16.30 -9.75
CA SER A 677 1.80 -16.75 -10.95
C SER A 677 1.97 -15.58 -11.93
N ILE A 678 3.13 -15.50 -12.56
CA ILE A 678 3.31 -14.71 -13.78
C ILE A 678 2.97 -15.61 -14.96
N ILE A 679 2.06 -15.18 -15.83
CA ILE A 679 1.61 -15.98 -16.98
C ILE A 679 1.92 -15.20 -18.25
N VAL A 680 2.55 -15.87 -19.22
CA VAL A 680 3.00 -15.25 -20.46
C VAL A 680 2.27 -15.87 -21.65
N TYR A 681 1.80 -15.00 -22.53
CA TYR A 681 1.05 -15.33 -23.75
C TYR A 681 1.73 -14.77 -24.99
N SER A 682 1.60 -15.48 -26.11
CA SER A 682 2.09 -15.03 -27.42
C SER A 682 1.40 -15.81 -28.53
N LEU A 683 1.56 -15.41 -29.79
CA LEU A 683 1.07 -16.20 -30.93
C LEU A 683 1.86 -17.54 -31.02
N PRO A 684 1.34 -18.57 -31.70
CA PRO A 684 2.09 -19.80 -31.95
C PRO A 684 3.37 -19.54 -32.76
N LYS A 685 4.30 -20.51 -32.78
CA LYS A 685 5.33 -20.52 -33.83
C LYS A 685 4.67 -20.96 -35.15
N GLN A 686 4.95 -20.22 -36.22
CA GLN A 686 4.60 -20.60 -37.60
C GLN A 686 5.57 -21.68 -38.12
#